data_AF-A0A0P1EKU2-F1
#
_entry.id   AF-A0A0P1EKU2-F1
#
_cell.length_a   1.000
_cell.length_b   1.000
_cell.length_c   1.000
_cell.angle_alpha   90.00
_cell.angle_beta   90.00
_cell.angle_gamma   90.00
#
_symmetry.space_group_name_H-M   'P 1'
#
loop_
_entity.id
_entity.type
_entity.pdbx_description
1 polymer ?
#
loop_
_entity_poly.entity_id
_entity_poly.type
_entity_poly.pdbx_seq_one_letter_code
_entity_poly.pdbx_strand_id
1 'polypeptide(L)'
;MAACEIDVEADLATADPHSWLIFLDPWGTGAALAARLREAGQDVVTVTTSDAFAELGPDSYALAPERGRDGYDALIQSLMRRGRVPDRILHLWLLTEDERHRPGSSFFHRNQEQGLMSLFFLAQAVSSENLPTPLHITTVTSGAVQTRKEPLPYPEKATVLGAVQVIGRELPGVRCSLLDVEPPTRKSRAALVVKLLEEVFAPSETPAQASIAAWRGEKRFERGYRKVTLEGPSPDTAQDTAQMPAWKKGGTYLITGGFGGIGLTLAERMIRDAGANVVLLAREALPPRADWARHLKSHAPQDRIAQRIRAVERLESLGGKVLPLAADVCNLDEMTEAVAQARAAFGQIDGVVHAAGVIEDGPLLSKTSATIEDVLAPKLHGTEVLAQLFPDGALDWLVLFASSSTATAPAGQIDYVAANAYLNAYAQARQGGKTRVCAINWGLWAEVGMAAEAVAARQGHGLDTATTEIDAPLLQKAGFDGAGNRIFLSRLTATDWLLDEHRTRDGDAVMPGTGYIALAYEALKAQGETAPFALQDLVFLRPLHVAEHAEATVKLRMIRSEEGYHLQVQSAVPFEGQAGWQTHAEARMCPAPQMPSAPLRLAEIKDRCPIQQNGFGSALAAPQEAHMRFGPRWQVLRETAFGTGEGLARLSLDSAAQADGLQLHPGLLDIATGWAMDLIPGYAQGHLWVPVGYGRMTRHHDLPEEVFSHVRLTGGSSAEGTARFDVWLSGADGQICVTVEGLSLRQVASAAGFAKAQPLSRAEVTFEGGGAQAPLSAAETRLAHNLSQGIPPSEGAALFEAALRTERPVVVISSLDLPALITQSAAGPETQAGPSQSFERPELETDYVAPETDIQRVLAGFWQELLGVDQVGIRDSFFDLGGHSLIAVRLFAMVKKAWAVEFPISVLFEAPTIEACAGLIADRVGDAPSGQSQTAPGEGAAPDGGASETGAPAHAARGSRFTHLVPMHQGEGGARRPFFLVAGMFGNVLNLRHLAHLIGADRPFYGLQARGLFGDATPHDDLVQAATDYIAEIKQVQPEGPYLLGGFSGGGITAYEIAHQLEAQGDVVALVALLDTPLPVRRPLSRQDRMRIQMQELKSKGVAYPLIWAKNRMAWEIQKRRPAAATEGEAQGQQFHDAEIEAAFLRAVAQYPMRPWQGNLVLFRPPLQGKWDMGDGRLVDADRAYVFHDNDWRQWVPDVAVFEVPGDHDSMVLEPNVRVLATRMKKVISAAETKTAQHPHQEAAE
;
A
#
# COMPACT_ATOMS: atom_id res chain seq x y z
N MET A 1 39.35 23.71 14.44
CA MET A 1 39.85 22.97 13.28
C MET A 1 39.47 21.52 13.48
N ALA A 2 38.99 20.84 12.44
CA ALA A 2 38.98 19.38 12.45
C ALA A 2 40.44 18.90 12.61
N ALA A 3 40.68 17.70 13.14
CA ALA A 3 42.03 17.17 13.32
C ALA A 3 42.65 16.75 11.96
N CYS A 4 42.63 17.62 10.95
CA CYS A 4 43.24 17.35 9.65
C CYS A 4 44.76 17.39 9.81
N GLU A 5 45.43 16.29 9.46
CA GLU A 5 46.89 16.16 9.56
C GLU A 5 47.63 16.96 8.46
N ILE A 6 46.90 17.41 7.44
CA ILE A 6 47.41 18.13 6.26
C ILE A 6 46.93 19.58 6.29
N ASP A 7 47.84 20.52 6.06
CA ASP A 7 47.49 21.91 5.75
C ASP A 7 46.87 21.96 4.34
N VAL A 8 45.55 22.05 4.25
CA VAL A 8 44.81 22.05 2.98
C VAL A 8 45.05 23.29 2.11
N GLU A 9 45.72 24.32 2.63
CA GLU A 9 46.12 25.50 1.88
C GLU A 9 47.51 25.34 1.25
N ALA A 10 48.47 24.77 1.99
CA ALA A 10 49.85 24.65 1.55
C ALA A 10 50.21 23.26 0.97
N ASP A 11 49.67 22.20 1.56
CA ASP A 11 50.18 20.82 1.42
C ASP A 11 49.16 19.86 0.80
N LEU A 12 48.05 20.35 0.22
CA LEU A 12 46.99 19.51 -0.36
C LEU A 12 47.49 18.55 -1.45
N ALA A 13 48.52 18.95 -2.22
CA ALA A 13 49.14 18.11 -3.25
C ALA A 13 49.95 16.92 -2.68
N THR A 14 50.19 16.90 -1.38
CA THR A 14 50.86 15.79 -0.66
C THR A 14 49.88 14.79 -0.07
N ALA A 15 48.57 15.05 -0.18
CA ALA A 15 47.54 14.16 0.31
C ALA A 15 47.48 12.85 -0.50
N ASP A 16 47.06 11.78 0.16
CA ASP A 16 46.88 10.49 -0.49
C ASP A 16 45.89 10.61 -1.68
N PRO A 17 46.15 9.90 -2.80
CA PRO A 17 45.29 9.96 -3.97
C PRO A 17 43.96 9.23 -3.71
N HIS A 18 42.86 9.93 -3.93
CA HIS A 18 41.49 9.42 -3.86
C HIS A 18 40.73 9.62 -5.19
N SER A 19 39.68 8.82 -5.39
CA SER A 19 38.74 8.96 -6.51
C SER A 19 37.42 9.52 -6.02
N TRP A 20 37.10 10.73 -6.47
CA TRP A 20 36.00 11.56 -6.01
C TRP A 20 34.85 11.55 -6.98
N LEU A 21 33.64 11.33 -6.45
CA LEU A 21 32.38 11.65 -7.12
C LEU A 21 31.71 12.82 -6.40
N ILE A 22 31.59 13.96 -7.07
CA ILE A 22 31.08 15.20 -6.47
C ILE A 22 29.76 15.61 -7.12
N PHE A 23 28.68 15.60 -6.34
CA PHE A 23 27.38 16.15 -6.74
C PHE A 23 27.40 17.66 -6.47
N LEU A 24 27.51 18.45 -7.54
CA LEU A 24 27.81 19.88 -7.47
C LEU A 24 26.59 20.71 -7.04
N ASP A 25 26.78 21.62 -6.08
CA ASP A 25 25.82 22.71 -5.88
C ASP A 25 25.82 23.63 -7.09
N PRO A 26 24.66 24.17 -7.47
CA PRO A 26 24.57 25.05 -8.63
C PRO A 26 25.22 26.43 -8.41
N TRP A 27 25.69 26.75 -7.19
CA TRP A 27 26.21 28.08 -6.83
C TRP A 27 27.73 28.18 -6.91
N GLY A 28 28.41 27.08 -7.25
CA GLY A 28 29.83 27.04 -7.60
C GLY A 28 30.78 26.77 -6.43
N THR A 29 30.28 26.39 -5.25
CA THR A 29 31.15 25.99 -4.13
C THR A 29 31.84 24.65 -4.44
N GLY A 30 31.07 23.67 -4.89
CA GLY A 30 31.54 22.36 -5.31
C GLY A 30 32.44 22.44 -6.54
N ALA A 31 32.13 23.32 -7.49
CA ALA A 31 32.97 23.52 -8.66
C ALA A 31 34.37 24.06 -8.27
N ALA A 32 34.42 25.03 -7.34
CA ALA A 32 35.68 25.54 -6.81
C ALA A 32 36.46 24.49 -6.02
N LEU A 33 35.77 23.67 -5.22
CA LEU A 33 36.37 22.56 -4.48
C LEU A 33 36.93 21.48 -5.43
N ALA A 34 36.17 21.08 -6.45
CA ALA A 34 36.59 20.13 -7.48
C ALA A 34 37.83 20.62 -8.25
N ALA A 35 37.90 21.93 -8.54
CA ALA A 35 39.09 22.53 -9.16
C ALA A 35 40.34 22.38 -8.27
N ARG A 36 40.24 22.70 -6.97
CA ARG A 36 41.36 22.55 -6.03
C ARG A 36 41.81 21.09 -5.85
N LEU A 37 40.87 20.14 -5.82
CA LEU A 37 41.20 18.71 -5.76
C LEU A 37 41.95 18.25 -7.02
N ARG A 38 41.51 18.67 -8.20
CA ARG A 38 42.20 18.36 -9.48
C ARG A 38 43.59 18.98 -9.54
N GLU A 39 43.75 20.23 -9.09
CA GLU A 39 45.06 20.89 -8.98
C GLU A 39 46.01 20.14 -8.04
N ALA A 40 45.47 19.48 -7.00
CA ALA A 40 46.21 18.61 -6.09
C ALA A 40 46.44 17.18 -6.61
N GLY A 41 46.08 16.87 -7.87
CA GLY A 41 46.33 15.56 -8.49
C GLY A 41 45.32 14.47 -8.14
N GLN A 42 44.17 14.82 -7.55
CA GLN A 42 43.10 13.88 -7.21
C GLN A 42 42.28 13.50 -8.44
N ASP A 43 41.71 12.29 -8.47
CA ASP A 43 40.82 11.85 -9.55
C ASP A 43 39.39 12.34 -9.27
N VAL A 44 38.83 13.24 -10.09
CA VAL A 44 37.55 13.91 -9.79
C VAL A 44 36.54 13.82 -10.91
N VAL A 45 35.43 13.13 -10.63
CA VAL A 45 34.20 13.10 -11.43
C VAL A 45 33.15 14.01 -10.81
N THR A 46 32.43 14.74 -11.66
CA THR A 46 31.39 15.69 -11.23
C THR A 46 30.01 15.31 -11.76
N VAL A 47 28.98 15.59 -10.97
CA VAL A 47 27.58 15.33 -11.31
C VAL A 47 26.78 16.61 -11.10
N THR A 48 26.01 16.99 -12.12
CA THR A 48 25.08 18.14 -12.09
C THR A 48 23.63 17.66 -12.22
N THR A 49 22.68 18.50 -11.85
CA THR A 49 21.25 18.22 -12.02
C THR A 49 20.78 18.59 -13.44
N SER A 50 19.96 17.74 -14.05
CA SER A 50 19.34 17.88 -15.38
C SER A 50 18.02 17.09 -15.43
N ASP A 51 17.24 17.17 -16.51
CA ASP A 51 15.97 16.41 -16.62
C ASP A 51 16.12 14.98 -17.19
N ALA A 52 17.35 14.58 -17.56
CA ALA A 52 17.71 13.19 -17.89
C ALA A 52 19.16 12.87 -17.52
N PHE A 53 19.47 11.57 -17.46
CA PHE A 53 20.85 11.12 -17.38
C PHE A 53 21.62 11.43 -18.67
N ALA A 54 22.81 12.02 -18.55
CA ALA A 54 23.70 12.24 -19.68
C ALA A 54 25.18 12.15 -19.27
N GLU A 55 26.00 11.59 -20.16
CA GLU A 55 27.46 11.61 -20.06
C GLU A 55 27.98 12.87 -20.76
N LEU A 56 28.15 13.97 -20.02
CA LEU A 56 28.55 15.28 -20.59
C LEU A 56 30.01 15.32 -21.07
N GLY A 57 30.84 14.43 -20.52
CA GLY A 57 32.25 14.33 -20.88
C GLY A 57 32.97 13.18 -20.15
N PRO A 58 34.31 13.15 -20.19
CA PRO A 58 35.09 12.12 -19.50
C PRO A 58 34.94 12.19 -17.97
N ASP A 59 34.77 13.40 -17.41
CA ASP A 59 34.80 13.70 -15.97
C ASP A 59 33.49 14.34 -15.46
N SER A 60 32.43 14.33 -16.27
CA SER A 60 31.20 15.07 -15.99
C SER A 60 29.96 14.31 -16.45
N TYR A 61 28.98 14.26 -15.55
CA TYR A 61 27.68 13.64 -15.75
C TYR A 61 26.56 14.60 -15.36
N ALA A 62 25.38 14.34 -15.90
CA ALA A 62 24.13 14.99 -15.54
C ALA A 62 23.12 13.93 -15.08
N LEU A 63 22.33 14.23 -14.05
CA LEU A 63 21.31 13.34 -13.50
C LEU A 63 19.99 14.06 -13.25
N ALA A 64 18.90 13.30 -13.37
CA ALA A 64 17.54 13.70 -13.01
C ALA A 64 17.12 13.04 -11.68
N PRO A 65 17.27 13.72 -10.53
CA PRO A 65 16.95 13.15 -9.21
C PRO A 65 15.51 12.63 -9.11
N GLU A 66 14.58 13.31 -9.78
CA GLU A 66 13.16 12.99 -9.78
C GLU A 66 12.77 11.74 -10.59
N ARG A 67 13.63 11.28 -11.50
CA ARG A 67 13.38 10.04 -12.28
C ARG A 67 13.67 8.78 -11.49
N GLY A 68 14.16 8.93 -10.27
CA GLY A 68 14.39 7.81 -9.38
C GLY A 68 15.70 7.10 -9.67
N ARG A 69 15.71 5.79 -9.46
CA ARG A 69 16.91 4.96 -9.37
C ARG A 69 17.69 4.84 -10.69
N ASP A 70 17.01 4.79 -11.83
CA ASP A 70 17.61 4.43 -13.13
C ASP A 70 18.84 5.27 -13.51
N GLY A 71 18.80 6.58 -13.25
CA GLY A 71 19.93 7.46 -13.53
C GLY A 71 21.16 7.14 -12.67
N TYR A 72 20.95 6.76 -11.41
CA TYR A 72 22.04 6.40 -10.49
C TYR A 72 22.66 5.06 -10.87
N ASP A 73 21.85 4.07 -11.26
CA ASP A 73 22.35 2.79 -11.77
C ASP A 73 23.21 3.02 -13.03
N ALA A 74 22.73 3.84 -13.99
CA ALA A 74 23.48 4.19 -15.20
C ALA A 74 24.79 4.93 -14.90
N LEU A 75 24.79 5.86 -13.93
CA LEU A 75 25.99 6.57 -13.49
C LEU A 75 27.04 5.58 -12.94
N ILE A 76 26.64 4.72 -12.01
CA ILE A 76 27.57 3.78 -11.36
C ILE A 76 28.12 2.77 -12.37
N GLN A 77 27.28 2.24 -13.26
CA GLN A 77 27.73 1.35 -14.33
C GLN A 77 28.72 2.04 -15.27
N SER A 78 28.48 3.30 -15.65
CA SER A 78 29.44 4.06 -16.47
C SER A 78 30.78 4.26 -15.77
N LEU A 79 30.77 4.63 -14.49
CA LEU A 79 31.98 4.80 -13.68
C LEU A 79 32.80 3.51 -13.62
N MET A 80 32.15 2.35 -13.43
CA MET A 80 32.81 1.04 -13.44
C MET A 80 33.39 0.70 -14.81
N ARG A 81 32.63 0.88 -15.89
CA ARG A 81 33.12 0.64 -17.26
C ARG A 81 34.36 1.47 -17.60
N ARG A 82 34.45 2.69 -17.05
CA ARG A 82 35.58 3.60 -17.24
C ARG A 82 36.72 3.38 -16.24
N GLY A 83 36.58 2.44 -15.30
CA GLY A 83 37.60 2.17 -14.26
C GLY A 83 37.79 3.31 -13.26
N ARG A 84 36.78 4.18 -13.08
CA ARG A 84 36.83 5.36 -12.19
C ARG A 84 35.82 5.22 -11.06
N VAL A 85 35.99 4.16 -10.28
CA VAL A 85 35.09 3.84 -9.17
C VAL A 85 35.48 4.69 -7.95
N PRO A 86 34.55 5.49 -7.38
CA PRO A 86 34.89 6.42 -6.31
C PRO A 86 35.09 5.70 -4.97
N ASP A 87 36.04 6.19 -4.18
CA ASP A 87 36.20 5.88 -2.74
C ASP A 87 35.78 7.06 -1.85
N ARG A 88 35.53 8.23 -2.45
CA ARG A 88 34.98 9.43 -1.83
C ARG A 88 33.80 9.97 -2.62
N ILE A 89 32.69 10.22 -1.93
CA ILE A 89 31.50 10.87 -2.49
C ILE A 89 31.23 12.15 -1.69
N LEU A 90 31.14 13.28 -2.37
CA LEU A 90 30.75 14.55 -1.78
C LEU A 90 29.41 15.00 -2.38
N HIS A 91 28.40 15.11 -1.53
CA HIS A 91 27.03 15.44 -1.94
C HIS A 91 26.63 16.85 -1.48
N LEU A 92 26.55 17.80 -2.42
CA LEU A 92 26.33 19.23 -2.12
C LEU A 92 24.97 19.77 -2.58
N TRP A 93 24.04 18.95 -3.07
CA TRP A 93 22.78 19.51 -3.61
C TRP A 93 21.88 20.18 -2.55
N LEU A 94 22.06 19.85 -1.27
CA LEU A 94 21.38 20.53 -0.15
C LEU A 94 22.11 21.77 0.38
N LEU A 95 23.26 22.14 -0.20
CA LEU A 95 23.92 23.42 0.00
C LEU A 95 23.23 24.49 -0.86
N THR A 96 22.26 25.19 -0.27
CA THR A 96 21.46 26.20 -0.96
C THR A 96 21.76 27.62 -0.48
N GLU A 97 21.79 28.58 -1.43
CA GLU A 97 21.84 30.03 -1.20
C GLU A 97 20.44 30.67 -1.39
N ASP A 98 19.53 30.02 -2.12
CA ASP A 98 18.15 30.47 -2.38
C ASP A 98 17.16 29.30 -2.51
N GLU A 99 15.90 29.60 -2.86
CA GLU A 99 14.78 28.66 -2.99
C GLU A 99 14.49 28.23 -4.45
N ARG A 100 15.43 28.43 -5.38
CA ARG A 100 15.20 28.05 -6.79
C ARG A 100 14.98 26.54 -6.95
N HIS A 101 14.01 26.20 -7.78
CA HIS A 101 13.62 24.84 -8.14
C HIS A 101 13.12 24.81 -9.59
N ARG A 102 12.99 23.61 -10.17
CA ARG A 102 12.49 23.43 -11.54
C ARG A 102 10.99 23.75 -11.63
N PRO A 103 10.47 24.16 -12.81
CA PRO A 103 9.03 24.32 -13.03
C PRO A 103 8.24 23.06 -12.68
N GLY A 104 7.04 23.22 -12.11
CA GLY A 104 6.20 22.10 -11.67
C GLY A 104 6.71 21.33 -10.45
N SER A 105 7.66 21.88 -9.71
CA SER A 105 8.13 21.36 -8.41
C SER A 105 7.96 22.45 -7.33
N SER A 106 8.42 22.18 -6.10
CA SER A 106 8.56 23.19 -5.06
C SER A 106 9.92 23.05 -4.38
N PHE A 107 10.33 24.07 -3.61
CA PHE A 107 11.60 23.99 -2.87
C PHE A 107 11.63 22.82 -1.89
N PHE A 108 10.49 22.51 -1.26
CA PHE A 108 10.32 21.32 -0.42
C PHE A 108 10.64 20.03 -1.20
N HIS A 109 9.99 19.85 -2.36
CA HIS A 109 10.17 18.64 -3.18
C HIS A 109 11.60 18.53 -3.70
N ARG A 110 12.21 19.64 -4.14
CA ARG A 110 13.63 19.70 -4.50
C ARG A 110 14.51 19.19 -3.36
N ASN A 111 14.26 19.61 -2.11
CA ASN A 111 15.05 19.18 -0.96
C ASN A 111 14.87 17.68 -0.65
N GLN A 112 13.68 17.11 -0.87
CA GLN A 112 13.47 15.66 -0.74
C GLN A 112 14.19 14.88 -1.85
N GLU A 113 14.01 15.28 -3.10
CA GLU A 113 14.56 14.63 -4.29
C GLU A 113 16.09 14.69 -4.31
N GLN A 114 16.66 15.86 -4.05
CA GLN A 114 18.10 16.09 -4.04
C GLN A 114 18.77 15.78 -2.69
N GLY A 115 17.99 15.34 -1.69
CA GLY A 115 18.48 15.01 -0.36
C GLY A 115 18.35 13.52 -0.07
N LEU A 116 17.33 13.18 0.73
CA LEU A 116 17.04 11.81 1.15
C LEU A 116 16.95 10.85 -0.04
N MET A 117 16.15 11.18 -1.06
CA MET A 117 15.90 10.29 -2.19
C MET A 117 17.15 10.07 -3.03
N SER A 118 17.92 11.13 -3.30
CA SER A 118 19.19 11.01 -4.02
C SER A 118 20.18 10.08 -3.31
N LEU A 119 20.32 10.19 -1.98
CA LEU A 119 21.23 9.32 -1.23
C LEU A 119 20.71 7.89 -1.14
N PHE A 120 19.40 7.71 -1.04
CA PHE A 120 18.74 6.41 -1.06
C PHE A 120 19.01 5.67 -2.38
N PHE A 121 18.75 6.30 -3.53
CA PHE A 121 19.00 5.68 -4.84
C PHE A 121 20.49 5.44 -5.09
N LEU A 122 21.35 6.38 -4.68
CA LEU A 122 22.79 6.20 -4.76
C LEU A 122 23.24 4.97 -3.93
N ALA A 123 22.74 4.80 -2.71
CA ALA A 123 23.07 3.65 -1.87
C ALA A 123 22.59 2.32 -2.49
N GLN A 124 21.40 2.30 -3.09
CA GLN A 124 20.90 1.13 -3.82
C GLN A 124 21.78 0.78 -5.02
N ALA A 125 22.19 1.77 -5.81
CA ALA A 125 23.06 1.59 -6.97
C ALA A 125 24.46 1.09 -6.56
N VAL A 126 25.07 1.74 -5.56
CA VAL A 126 26.37 1.36 -4.98
C VAL A 126 26.37 -0.10 -4.51
N SER A 127 25.31 -0.51 -3.79
CA SER A 127 25.19 -1.86 -3.26
C SER A 127 24.89 -2.90 -4.33
N SER A 128 24.11 -2.56 -5.37
CA SER A 128 23.72 -3.53 -6.41
C SER A 128 24.87 -3.86 -7.36
N GLU A 129 25.80 -2.93 -7.51
CA GLU A 129 27.00 -3.07 -8.33
C GLU A 129 28.25 -3.50 -7.52
N ASN A 130 28.09 -3.79 -6.22
CA ASN A 130 29.16 -4.25 -5.32
C ASN A 130 30.43 -3.37 -5.38
N LEU A 131 30.26 -2.06 -5.20
CA LEU A 131 31.40 -1.15 -5.26
C LEU A 131 32.48 -1.48 -4.21
N PRO A 132 33.78 -1.29 -4.53
CA PRO A 132 34.87 -1.50 -3.59
C PRO A 132 34.70 -0.66 -2.33
N THR A 133 35.12 -1.23 -1.20
CA THR A 133 35.13 -0.57 0.11
C THR A 133 36.57 -0.45 0.62
N PRO A 134 36.92 0.54 1.46
CA PRO A 134 36.03 1.50 2.13
C PRO A 134 35.51 2.63 1.22
N LEU A 135 34.24 2.98 1.37
CA LEU A 135 33.59 4.12 0.69
C LEU A 135 33.14 5.16 1.72
N HIS A 136 33.39 6.44 1.47
CA HIS A 136 32.94 7.52 2.36
C HIS A 136 32.06 8.53 1.62
N ILE A 137 30.84 8.71 2.12
CA ILE A 137 29.85 9.67 1.63
C ILE A 137 29.76 10.85 2.61
N THR A 138 30.19 12.03 2.19
CA THR A 138 30.02 13.29 2.94
C THR A 138 28.88 14.09 2.34
N THR A 139 27.84 14.36 3.14
CA THR A 139 26.71 15.20 2.73
C THR A 139 26.86 16.59 3.34
N VAL A 140 26.73 17.62 2.50
CA VAL A 140 26.83 19.02 2.93
C VAL A 140 25.48 19.70 2.79
N THR A 141 25.03 20.32 3.87
CA THR A 141 23.73 21.01 3.92
C THR A 141 23.90 22.47 4.34
N SER A 142 22.93 23.31 4.00
CA SER A 142 22.75 24.62 4.65
C SER A 142 21.39 24.70 5.34
N GLY A 143 21.40 24.96 6.65
CA GLY A 143 20.17 25.18 7.43
C GLY A 143 19.35 23.91 7.72
N ALA A 144 19.99 22.74 7.74
CA ALA A 144 19.36 21.47 8.15
C ALA A 144 19.50 21.19 9.66
N VAL A 145 20.43 21.87 10.34
CA VAL A 145 20.73 21.69 11.77
C VAL A 145 20.73 23.03 12.50
N GLN A 146 20.08 23.09 13.66
CA GLN A 146 20.14 24.25 14.56
C GLN A 146 21.13 23.98 15.70
N THR A 147 22.12 24.87 15.88
CA THR A 147 23.11 24.78 16.98
C THR A 147 22.75 25.65 18.18
N ARG A 148 22.10 26.80 17.96
CA ARG A 148 21.77 27.79 19.00
C ARG A 148 20.37 28.38 18.81
N LYS A 149 20.28 29.50 18.08
CA LYS A 149 19.07 30.31 17.89
C LYS A 149 18.95 30.81 16.45
N GLU A 150 19.84 30.35 15.57
CA GLU A 150 19.72 30.59 14.15
C GLU A 150 18.39 30.00 13.64
N PRO A 151 17.73 30.66 12.68
CA PRO A 151 16.50 30.13 12.12
C PRO A 151 16.77 28.80 11.44
N LEU A 152 15.80 27.90 11.52
CA LEU A 152 15.77 26.64 10.76
C LEU A 152 14.59 26.71 9.78
N PRO A 153 14.73 27.48 8.68
CA PRO A 153 13.60 27.81 7.82
C PRO A 153 13.06 26.61 7.02
N TYR A 154 13.85 25.55 6.85
CA TYR A 154 13.54 24.42 5.99
C TYR A 154 13.69 23.08 6.75
N PRO A 155 12.74 22.74 7.65
CA PRO A 155 12.77 21.48 8.41
C PRO A 155 12.91 20.22 7.55
N GLU A 156 12.42 20.27 6.31
CA GLU A 156 12.49 19.17 5.35
C GLU A 156 13.91 18.77 4.98
N LYS A 157 14.90 19.66 5.11
CA LYS A 157 16.31 19.30 4.90
C LYS A 157 16.84 18.31 5.96
N ALA A 158 16.24 18.26 7.14
CA ALA A 158 16.66 17.33 8.20
C ALA A 158 16.35 15.86 7.86
N THR A 159 15.46 15.60 6.89
CA THR A 159 15.14 14.25 6.40
C THR A 159 16.37 13.48 5.91
N VAL A 160 17.38 14.19 5.41
CA VAL A 160 18.65 13.60 4.95
C VAL A 160 19.38 12.80 6.03
N LEU A 161 19.10 13.09 7.32
CA LEU A 161 19.64 12.33 8.45
C LEU A 161 19.22 10.87 8.43
N GLY A 162 18.07 10.53 7.83
CA GLY A 162 17.67 9.14 7.61
C GLY A 162 18.71 8.38 6.80
N ALA A 163 19.06 8.89 5.61
CA ALA A 163 20.09 8.30 4.76
C ALA A 163 21.46 8.29 5.46
N VAL A 164 21.91 9.45 5.95
CA VAL A 164 23.24 9.60 6.54
C VAL A 164 23.45 8.68 7.75
N GLN A 165 22.44 8.48 8.60
CA GLN A 165 22.60 7.66 9.80
C GLN A 165 22.43 6.16 9.57
N VAL A 166 21.70 5.75 8.52
CA VAL A 166 21.30 4.35 8.29
C VAL A 166 22.13 3.64 7.22
N ILE A 167 22.56 4.32 6.15
CA ILE A 167 23.29 3.68 5.03
C ILE A 167 24.51 2.88 5.51
N GLY A 168 25.37 3.48 6.34
CA GLY A 168 26.58 2.81 6.83
C GLY A 168 26.33 1.66 7.81
N ARG A 169 25.08 1.49 8.28
CA ARG A 169 24.67 0.36 9.13
C ARG A 169 24.14 -0.81 8.33
N GLU A 170 23.64 -0.55 7.14
CA GLU A 170 23.11 -1.58 6.24
C GLU A 170 24.13 -2.01 5.18
N LEU A 171 25.05 -1.13 4.79
CA LEU A 171 26.08 -1.38 3.81
C LEU A 171 27.46 -1.48 4.48
N PRO A 172 28.00 -2.70 4.67
CA PRO A 172 29.33 -2.89 5.24
C PRO A 172 30.41 -2.12 4.47
N GLY A 173 31.32 -1.47 5.19
CA GLY A 173 32.42 -0.72 4.58
C GLY A 173 32.05 0.65 4.00
N VAL A 174 30.76 1.03 4.01
CA VAL A 174 30.30 2.38 3.65
C VAL A 174 30.19 3.24 4.91
N ARG A 175 30.75 4.44 4.86
CA ARG A 175 30.64 5.45 5.92
C ARG A 175 29.90 6.67 5.41
N CYS A 176 29.12 7.29 6.29
CA CYS A 176 28.37 8.50 5.97
C CYS A 176 28.63 9.58 7.01
N SER A 177 28.74 10.84 6.59
CA SER A 177 28.80 12.01 7.46
C SER A 177 27.91 13.13 6.92
N LEU A 178 27.47 14.00 7.84
CA LEU A 178 26.78 15.24 7.51
C LEU A 178 27.53 16.42 8.09
N LEU A 179 27.74 17.44 7.24
CA LEU A 179 28.22 18.74 7.65
C LEU A 179 27.22 19.83 7.27
N ASP A 180 26.65 20.50 8.27
CA ASP A 180 25.79 21.65 8.05
C ASP A 180 26.55 22.97 8.16
N VAL A 181 26.45 23.84 7.17
CA VAL A 181 27.19 25.10 7.09
C VAL A 181 26.25 26.30 6.98
N GLU A 182 26.78 27.48 7.30
CA GLU A 182 26.06 28.73 7.01
C GLU A 182 25.97 28.91 5.48
N PRO A 183 24.81 29.34 4.94
CA PRO A 183 24.67 29.62 3.53
C PRO A 183 25.81 30.53 3.04
N PRO A 184 26.60 30.12 2.03
CA PRO A 184 27.72 30.90 1.58
C PRO A 184 27.25 32.22 0.98
N THR A 185 27.94 33.32 1.31
CA THR A 185 27.86 34.55 0.54
C THR A 185 28.98 34.53 -0.49
N ARG A 186 28.86 35.35 -1.55
CA ARG A 186 29.93 35.49 -2.56
C ARG A 186 31.30 35.79 -1.95
N LYS A 187 31.35 36.49 -0.80
CA LYS A 187 32.60 36.81 -0.09
C LYS A 187 33.12 35.69 0.81
N SER A 188 32.24 34.82 1.34
CA SER A 188 32.63 33.75 2.26
C SER A 188 32.87 32.39 1.58
N ARG A 189 32.57 32.26 0.28
CA ARG A 189 32.72 31.00 -0.47
C ARG A 189 34.14 30.42 -0.44
N ALA A 190 35.18 31.25 -0.61
CA ALA A 190 36.56 30.77 -0.57
C ALA A 190 36.92 30.17 0.79
N ALA A 191 36.52 30.83 1.89
CA ALA A 191 36.71 30.32 3.24
C ALA A 191 35.91 29.04 3.50
N LEU A 192 34.71 28.92 2.93
CA LEU A 192 33.92 27.69 3.01
C LEU A 192 34.62 26.53 2.28
N VAL A 193 35.19 26.76 1.09
CA VAL A 193 35.94 25.72 0.36
C VAL A 193 37.09 25.18 1.19
N VAL A 194 37.84 26.05 1.89
CA VAL A 194 38.91 25.63 2.81
C VAL A 194 38.35 24.74 3.93
N LYS A 195 37.28 25.17 4.61
CA LYS A 195 36.64 24.38 5.69
C LYS A 195 36.11 23.03 5.20
N LEU A 196 35.56 22.98 3.98
CA LEU A 196 35.09 21.72 3.39
C LEU A 196 36.27 20.79 3.07
N LEU A 197 37.38 21.32 2.55
CA LEU A 197 38.61 20.53 2.34
C LEU A 197 39.15 19.97 3.66
N GLU A 198 39.20 20.78 4.73
CA GLU A 198 39.58 20.30 6.07
C GLU A 198 38.69 19.16 6.56
N GLU A 199 37.37 19.25 6.34
CA GLU A 199 36.42 18.24 6.79
C GLU A 199 36.56 16.91 6.02
N VAL A 200 36.72 16.96 4.68
CA VAL A 200 36.77 15.74 3.85
C VAL A 200 38.10 15.00 3.94
N PHE A 201 39.18 15.66 4.37
CA PHE A 201 40.49 15.04 4.64
C PHE A 201 40.74 14.75 6.12
N ALA A 202 39.82 15.13 7.03
CA ALA A 202 39.98 14.81 8.43
C ALA A 202 39.98 13.29 8.67
N PRO A 203 40.92 12.75 9.46
CA PRO A 203 40.95 11.35 9.83
C PRO A 203 39.68 10.98 10.59
N SER A 204 39.05 9.89 10.16
CA SER A 204 37.77 9.44 10.70
C SER A 204 38.05 8.41 11.81
N GLU A 205 38.00 8.82 13.06
CA GLU A 205 38.43 8.00 14.21
C GLU A 205 37.43 6.90 14.64
N THR A 206 36.30 6.68 13.94
CA THR A 206 35.37 5.58 14.30
C THR A 206 34.55 5.05 13.12
N PRO A 207 34.62 3.74 12.78
CA PRO A 207 33.95 3.18 11.59
C PRO A 207 32.41 3.11 11.62
N ALA A 208 31.79 3.07 12.81
CA ALA A 208 30.40 2.58 12.96
C ALA A 208 29.31 3.65 13.15
N GLN A 209 29.67 4.92 13.40
CA GLN A 209 28.68 5.98 13.68
C GLN A 209 28.86 7.16 12.73
N ALA A 210 27.76 7.56 12.08
CA ALA A 210 27.76 8.74 11.23
C ALA A 210 28.08 10.01 12.03
N SER A 211 29.11 10.75 11.60
CA SER A 211 29.44 12.05 12.19
C SER A 211 28.46 13.10 11.69
N ILE A 212 27.87 13.84 12.62
CA ILE A 212 26.94 14.94 12.32
C ILE A 212 27.48 16.19 12.98
N ALA A 213 27.95 17.09 12.14
CA ALA A 213 28.61 18.31 12.56
C ALA A 213 28.00 19.54 11.90
N ALA A 214 28.25 20.70 12.50
CA ALA A 214 27.87 21.99 11.94
C ALA A 214 28.98 23.02 12.11
N TRP A 215 29.28 23.78 11.05
CA TRP A 215 30.16 24.94 11.11
C TRP A 215 29.34 26.23 11.26
N ARG A 216 29.67 27.03 12.28
CA ARG A 216 29.12 28.38 12.50
C ARG A 216 30.27 29.33 12.81
N GLY A 217 30.57 30.26 11.90
CA GLY A 217 31.82 31.02 11.94
C GLY A 217 33.04 30.10 12.05
N GLU A 218 33.90 30.33 13.03
CA GLU A 218 35.14 29.56 13.27
C GLU A 218 34.95 28.33 14.17
N LYS A 219 33.71 27.98 14.52
CA LYS A 219 33.42 26.88 15.43
C LYS A 219 32.77 25.72 14.70
N ARG A 220 33.34 24.53 14.89
CA ARG A 220 32.73 23.23 14.55
C ARG A 220 32.00 22.69 15.78
N PHE A 221 30.72 22.39 15.62
CA PHE A 221 29.88 21.76 16.62
C PHE A 221 29.60 20.33 16.19
N GLU A 222 29.60 19.40 17.14
CA GLU A 222 29.24 18.00 16.91
C GLU A 222 28.03 17.63 17.77
N ARG A 223 27.16 16.77 17.24
CA ARG A 223 25.93 16.37 17.92
C ARG A 223 26.23 15.48 19.13
N GLY A 224 25.65 15.82 20.28
CA GLY A 224 25.74 15.02 21.50
C GLY A 224 24.43 15.02 22.31
N TYR A 225 24.29 14.02 23.19
CA TYR A 225 23.12 13.87 24.05
C TYR A 225 23.48 14.23 25.49
N ARG A 226 22.64 15.05 26.13
CA ARG A 226 22.78 15.45 27.54
C ARG A 226 21.57 14.98 28.31
N LYS A 227 21.79 14.25 29.42
CA LYS A 227 20.74 13.88 30.37
C LYS A 227 20.14 15.13 31.01
N VAL A 228 18.80 15.21 31.04
CA VAL A 228 18.04 16.26 31.70
C VAL A 228 17.09 15.60 32.69
N THR A 229 16.98 16.16 33.90
CA THR A 229 16.01 15.70 34.89
C THR A 229 14.62 16.21 34.52
N LEU A 230 13.65 15.30 34.43
CA LEU A 230 12.24 15.65 34.28
C LEU A 230 11.65 15.83 35.68
N GLU A 231 11.45 17.06 36.11
CA GLU A 231 10.86 17.36 37.43
C GLU A 231 9.36 17.01 37.44
N GLY A 232 8.95 16.16 38.39
CA GLY A 232 7.54 15.90 38.69
C GLY A 232 6.91 17.08 39.45
N PRO A 233 5.57 17.10 39.60
CA PRO A 233 4.92 18.09 40.45
C PRO A 233 5.39 17.91 41.90
N SER A 234 6.19 18.86 42.42
CA SER A 234 6.53 18.85 43.84
C SER A 234 5.33 19.35 44.66
N PRO A 235 4.93 18.66 45.74
CA PRO A 235 3.87 19.11 46.63
C PRO A 235 4.16 20.47 47.28
N ASP A 236 5.44 20.86 47.40
CA ASP A 236 5.85 22.14 48.00
C ASP A 236 5.81 23.34 47.02
N THR A 237 5.76 23.09 45.70
CA THR A 237 5.67 24.14 44.66
C THR A 237 4.25 24.46 44.22
N ALA A 238 3.23 23.88 44.86
CA ALA A 238 1.81 24.18 44.58
C ALA A 238 1.42 25.67 44.83
N GLN A 239 2.33 26.47 45.40
CA GLN A 239 2.18 27.92 45.58
C GLN A 239 2.86 28.76 44.49
N ASP A 240 3.73 28.19 43.65
CA ASP A 240 4.35 28.90 42.52
C ASP A 240 3.46 28.80 41.27
N THR A 241 2.54 29.76 41.20
CA THR A 241 1.47 29.94 40.19
C THR A 241 1.96 30.27 38.77
N ALA A 242 3.23 29.99 38.43
CA ALA A 242 3.86 30.44 37.19
C ALA A 242 3.91 29.41 36.04
N GLN A 243 3.65 28.11 36.29
CA GLN A 243 3.66 27.09 35.22
C GLN A 243 2.24 26.74 34.77
N MET A 244 1.95 26.90 33.47
CA MET A 244 0.67 26.47 32.89
C MET A 244 0.48 24.95 33.05
N PRO A 245 -0.69 24.49 33.53
CA PRO A 245 -0.97 23.05 33.61
C PRO A 245 -1.00 22.44 32.21
N ALA A 246 -0.50 21.20 32.07
CA ALA A 246 -0.51 20.49 30.78
C ALA A 246 -1.93 20.36 30.21
N TRP A 247 -2.91 20.20 31.11
CA TRP A 247 -4.33 20.09 30.81
C TRP A 247 -5.12 21.22 31.48
N LYS A 248 -5.96 21.91 30.71
CA LYS A 248 -6.96 22.86 31.21
C LYS A 248 -8.20 22.10 31.65
N LYS A 249 -8.79 22.50 32.78
CA LYS A 249 -10.06 21.93 33.24
C LYS A 249 -11.15 22.15 32.18
N GLY A 250 -11.71 21.07 31.65
CA GLY A 250 -12.69 21.09 30.56
C GLY A 250 -12.15 21.51 29.20
N GLY A 251 -10.83 21.56 29.01
CA GLY A 251 -10.19 21.90 27.74
C GLY A 251 -10.42 20.84 26.66
N THR A 252 -10.21 21.22 25.40
CA THR A 252 -10.46 20.35 24.24
C THR A 252 -9.15 19.98 23.54
N TYR A 253 -8.91 18.68 23.37
CA TYR A 253 -7.66 18.15 22.79
C TYR A 253 -7.93 17.26 21.59
N LEU A 254 -7.21 17.51 20.50
CA LEU A 254 -7.24 16.68 19.29
C LEU A 254 -6.04 15.75 19.26
N ILE A 255 -6.29 14.46 19.02
CA ILE A 255 -5.24 13.43 18.89
C ILE A 255 -5.33 12.82 17.50
N THR A 256 -4.36 13.10 16.63
CA THR A 256 -4.24 12.43 15.32
C THR A 256 -3.67 11.03 15.51
N GLY A 257 -4.18 10.02 14.81
CA GLY A 257 -3.84 8.63 15.16
C GLY A 257 -4.41 8.25 16.52
N GLY A 258 -5.56 8.82 16.89
CA GLY A 258 -6.07 8.86 18.26
C GLY A 258 -6.35 7.49 18.90
N PHE A 259 -6.54 6.45 18.09
CA PHE A 259 -6.76 5.09 18.56
C PHE A 259 -5.48 4.29 18.81
N GLY A 260 -4.30 4.86 18.57
CA GLY A 260 -3.05 4.24 18.97
C GLY A 260 -2.95 4.15 20.50
N GLY A 261 -2.31 3.10 21.02
CA GLY A 261 -2.30 2.84 22.45
C GLY A 261 -1.69 3.97 23.31
N ILE A 262 -0.69 4.71 22.81
CA ILE A 262 -0.17 5.92 23.47
C ILE A 262 -1.22 7.04 23.50
N GLY A 263 -1.92 7.27 22.39
CA GLY A 263 -2.98 8.29 22.29
C GLY A 263 -4.14 8.01 23.24
N LEU A 264 -4.60 6.77 23.32
CA LEU A 264 -5.66 6.35 24.25
C LEU A 264 -5.24 6.48 25.71
N THR A 265 -3.98 6.18 26.02
CA THR A 265 -3.41 6.37 27.37
C THR A 265 -3.45 7.83 27.80
N LEU A 266 -3.08 8.75 26.89
CA LEU A 266 -3.17 10.19 27.15
C LEU A 266 -4.62 10.65 27.25
N ALA A 267 -5.51 10.18 26.38
CA ALA A 267 -6.93 10.53 26.42
C ALA A 267 -7.57 10.16 27.77
N GLU A 268 -7.31 8.94 28.26
CA GLU A 268 -7.77 8.50 29.58
C GLU A 268 -7.27 9.41 30.69
N ARG A 269 -5.99 9.81 30.64
CA ARG A 269 -5.41 10.73 31.62
C ARG A 269 -6.05 12.12 31.57
N MET A 270 -6.20 12.70 30.38
CA MET A 270 -6.83 14.02 30.17
C MET A 270 -8.27 14.05 30.72
N ILE A 271 -9.03 12.98 30.52
CA ILE A 271 -10.40 12.83 31.02
C ILE A 271 -10.41 12.77 32.55
N ARG A 272 -9.56 11.91 33.15
CA ARG A 272 -9.53 11.73 34.61
C ARG A 272 -9.06 12.97 35.36
N ASP A 273 -8.01 13.63 34.87
CA ASP A 273 -7.35 14.71 35.60
C ASP A 273 -8.04 16.07 35.40
N ALA A 274 -8.60 16.30 34.21
CA ALA A 274 -9.11 17.61 33.83
C ALA A 274 -10.57 17.61 33.36
N GLY A 275 -11.22 16.45 33.22
CA GLY A 275 -12.55 16.36 32.61
C GLY A 275 -12.55 16.87 31.18
N ALA A 276 -11.45 16.64 30.45
CA ALA A 276 -11.23 17.19 29.11
C ALA A 276 -12.17 16.60 28.07
N ASN A 277 -12.42 17.36 26.99
CA ASN A 277 -13.05 16.85 25.78
C ASN A 277 -11.95 16.30 24.85
N VAL A 278 -12.13 15.09 24.34
CA VAL A 278 -11.13 14.43 23.50
C VAL A 278 -11.68 14.18 22.11
N VAL A 279 -10.96 14.65 21.10
CA VAL A 279 -11.24 14.34 19.69
C VAL A 279 -10.23 13.30 19.22
N LEU A 280 -10.73 12.11 18.86
CA LEU A 280 -9.91 11.01 18.36
C LEU A 280 -10.02 10.95 16.84
N LEU A 281 -8.92 11.25 16.15
CA LEU A 281 -8.90 11.27 14.69
C LEU A 281 -8.19 10.04 14.13
N ALA A 282 -8.82 9.36 13.17
CA ALA A 282 -8.21 8.28 12.39
C ALA A 282 -8.70 8.32 10.94
N ARG A 283 -8.01 7.59 10.04
CA ARG A 283 -8.34 7.56 8.60
C ARG A 283 -9.73 6.97 8.30
N GLU A 284 -10.17 6.00 9.10
CA GLU A 284 -11.43 5.29 8.86
C GLU A 284 -12.49 5.67 9.88
N ALA A 285 -13.70 5.90 9.37
CA ALA A 285 -14.87 6.17 10.20
C ALA A 285 -15.27 4.94 11.01
N LEU A 286 -15.76 5.21 12.23
CA LEU A 286 -16.54 4.21 12.96
C LEU A 286 -17.93 4.12 12.32
N PRO A 287 -18.55 2.92 12.34
CA PRO A 287 -19.94 2.78 11.93
C PRO A 287 -20.86 3.64 12.81
N PRO A 288 -22.08 3.96 12.34
CA PRO A 288 -23.07 4.65 13.16
C PRO A 288 -23.24 3.97 14.51
N ARG A 289 -23.41 4.77 15.58
CA ARG A 289 -23.47 4.25 16.96
C ARG A 289 -24.54 3.17 17.17
N ALA A 290 -25.64 3.23 16.42
CA ALA A 290 -26.70 2.23 16.45
C ALA A 290 -26.24 0.83 16.02
N ASP A 291 -25.20 0.74 15.20
CA ASP A 291 -24.69 -0.52 14.64
C ASP A 291 -23.55 -1.13 15.47
N TRP A 292 -23.06 -0.44 16.50
CA TRP A 292 -21.89 -0.87 17.28
C TRP A 292 -22.10 -2.23 17.94
N ALA A 293 -23.26 -2.47 18.57
CA ALA A 293 -23.56 -3.74 19.21
C ALA A 293 -23.56 -4.91 18.21
N ARG A 294 -24.08 -4.67 16.99
CA ARG A 294 -24.04 -5.66 15.90
C ARG A 294 -22.61 -5.90 15.43
N HIS A 295 -21.82 -4.84 15.26
CA HIS A 295 -20.42 -4.93 14.82
C HIS A 295 -19.58 -5.73 15.81
N LEU A 296 -19.65 -5.39 17.11
CA LEU A 296 -18.94 -6.08 18.19
C LEU A 296 -19.31 -7.55 18.35
N LYS A 297 -20.55 -7.93 17.99
CA LYS A 297 -21.01 -9.33 18.02
C LYS A 297 -20.53 -10.14 16.82
N SER A 298 -20.46 -9.51 15.65
CA SER A 298 -20.19 -10.18 14.36
C SER A 298 -18.71 -10.21 13.98
N HIS A 299 -17.89 -9.34 14.58
CA HIS A 299 -16.46 -9.20 14.28
C HIS A 299 -15.59 -9.66 15.45
N ALA A 300 -14.41 -10.15 15.12
CA ALA A 300 -13.48 -10.67 16.09
C ALA A 300 -13.02 -9.57 17.08
N PRO A 301 -12.65 -9.90 18.33
CA PRO A 301 -12.13 -8.91 19.26
C PRO A 301 -10.94 -8.10 18.74
N GLN A 302 -10.11 -8.69 17.88
CA GLN A 302 -8.97 -8.09 17.19
C GLN A 302 -9.35 -7.25 15.96
N ASP A 303 -10.61 -7.26 15.52
CA ASP A 303 -11.06 -6.39 14.44
C ASP A 303 -10.78 -4.93 14.82
N ARG A 304 -10.12 -4.21 13.91
CA ARG A 304 -9.64 -2.86 14.17
C ARG A 304 -10.78 -1.91 14.53
N ILE A 305 -11.93 -2.03 13.87
CA ILE A 305 -13.09 -1.19 14.18
C ILE A 305 -13.69 -1.58 15.54
N ALA A 306 -13.79 -2.87 15.84
CA ALA A 306 -14.26 -3.37 17.14
C ALA A 306 -13.38 -2.87 18.30
N GLN A 307 -12.04 -2.88 18.16
CA GLN A 307 -11.12 -2.33 19.16
C GLN A 307 -11.35 -0.83 19.38
N ARG A 308 -11.55 -0.07 18.31
CA ARG A 308 -11.81 1.37 18.40
C ARG A 308 -13.15 1.69 19.06
N ILE A 309 -14.21 0.94 18.74
CA ILE A 309 -15.52 1.05 19.41
C ILE A 309 -15.35 0.86 20.92
N ARG A 310 -14.71 -0.23 21.35
CA ARG A 310 -14.47 -0.51 22.79
C ARG A 310 -13.62 0.57 23.44
N ALA A 311 -12.65 1.15 22.71
CA ALA A 311 -11.84 2.25 23.23
C ALA A 311 -12.69 3.50 23.50
N VAL A 312 -13.61 3.86 22.60
CA VAL A 312 -14.53 4.99 22.83
C VAL A 312 -15.45 4.69 24.02
N GLU A 313 -16.10 3.53 24.06
CA GLU A 313 -16.99 3.14 25.17
C GLU A 313 -16.26 3.16 26.52
N ARG A 314 -15.00 2.70 26.54
CA ARG A 314 -14.14 2.78 27.74
C ARG A 314 -13.92 4.23 28.17
N LEU A 315 -13.49 5.12 27.27
CA LEU A 315 -13.22 6.51 27.63
C LEU A 315 -14.48 7.26 28.10
N GLU A 316 -15.64 6.98 27.48
CA GLU A 316 -16.93 7.52 27.90
C GLU A 316 -17.35 7.00 29.28
N SER A 317 -17.09 5.72 29.58
CA SER A 317 -17.37 5.14 30.91
C SER A 317 -16.60 5.81 32.05
N LEU A 318 -15.48 6.49 31.75
CA LEU A 318 -14.71 7.29 32.68
C LEU A 318 -15.27 8.71 32.88
N GLY A 319 -16.40 9.04 32.24
CA GLY A 319 -17.02 10.37 32.24
C GLY A 319 -16.48 11.31 31.16
N GLY A 320 -15.68 10.81 30.23
CA GLY A 320 -15.10 11.60 29.15
C GLY A 320 -16.10 11.95 28.05
N LYS A 321 -15.96 13.15 27.48
CA LYS A 321 -16.65 13.53 26.24
C LYS A 321 -15.72 13.24 25.07
N VAL A 322 -16.06 12.23 24.27
CA VAL A 322 -15.20 11.74 23.19
C VAL A 322 -15.87 11.92 21.84
N LEU A 323 -15.17 12.50 20.88
CA LEU A 323 -15.63 12.65 19.50
C LEU A 323 -14.69 11.90 18.54
N PRO A 324 -15.06 10.70 18.07
CA PRO A 324 -14.31 10.01 17.02
C PRO A 324 -14.60 10.64 15.66
N LEU A 325 -13.56 11.06 14.93
CA LEU A 325 -13.66 11.66 13.60
C LEU A 325 -12.80 10.91 12.58
N ALA A 326 -13.29 10.87 11.34
CA ALA A 326 -12.60 10.26 10.21
C ALA A 326 -11.95 11.33 9.32
N ALA A 327 -10.63 11.31 9.20
CA ALA A 327 -9.89 12.10 8.22
C ALA A 327 -8.49 11.52 8.00
N ASP A 328 -7.98 11.61 6.77
CA ASP A 328 -6.54 11.55 6.53
C ASP A 328 -5.88 12.86 6.97
N VAL A 329 -4.89 12.78 7.87
CA VAL A 329 -4.17 13.95 8.39
C VAL A 329 -3.44 14.73 7.29
N CYS A 330 -3.10 14.06 6.18
CA CYS A 330 -2.47 14.68 5.02
C CYS A 330 -3.47 15.34 4.06
N ASN A 331 -4.79 15.18 4.29
CA ASN A 331 -5.82 15.74 3.44
C ASN A 331 -6.42 17.00 4.08
N LEU A 332 -6.14 18.16 3.48
CA LEU A 332 -6.55 19.45 4.04
C LEU A 332 -8.08 19.61 4.13
N ASP A 333 -8.85 19.11 3.15
CA ASP A 333 -10.31 19.23 3.15
C ASP A 333 -10.93 18.40 4.27
N GLU A 334 -10.53 17.13 4.38
CA GLU A 334 -11.03 16.22 5.42
C GLU A 334 -10.66 16.72 6.81
N MET A 335 -9.44 17.24 6.97
CA MET A 335 -9.01 17.82 8.24
C MET A 335 -9.69 19.15 8.57
N THR A 336 -9.97 19.99 7.57
CA THR A 336 -10.75 21.23 7.75
C THR A 336 -12.15 20.90 8.28
N GLU A 337 -12.81 19.92 7.66
CA GLU A 337 -14.12 19.45 8.07
C GLU A 337 -14.08 18.82 9.47
N ALA A 338 -13.09 17.97 9.77
CA ALA A 338 -12.92 17.38 11.10
C ALA A 338 -12.69 18.45 12.19
N VAL A 339 -11.87 19.47 11.93
CA VAL A 339 -11.66 20.58 12.86
C VAL A 339 -12.93 21.41 13.04
N ALA A 340 -13.71 21.63 11.97
CA ALA A 340 -14.99 22.32 12.06
C ALA A 340 -16.00 21.55 12.93
N GLN A 341 -16.12 20.23 12.75
CA GLN A 341 -16.96 19.36 13.57
C GLN A 341 -16.52 19.35 15.04
N ALA A 342 -15.21 19.24 15.29
CA ALA A 342 -14.65 19.32 16.64
C ALA A 342 -14.99 20.66 17.31
N ARG A 343 -14.85 21.78 16.59
CA ARG A 343 -15.19 23.12 17.10
C ARG A 343 -16.69 23.29 17.35
N ALA A 344 -17.53 22.73 16.50
CA ALA A 344 -18.98 22.73 16.68
C ALA A 344 -19.39 21.93 17.92
N ALA A 345 -18.73 20.80 18.20
CA ALA A 345 -19.03 19.94 19.34
C ALA A 345 -18.50 20.48 20.68
N PHE A 346 -17.26 20.95 20.72
CA PHE A 346 -16.52 21.22 21.97
C PHE A 346 -15.91 22.63 22.07
N GLY A 347 -16.09 23.50 21.07
CA GLY A 347 -15.53 24.86 21.08
C GLY A 347 -14.07 24.93 20.64
N GLN A 348 -13.30 25.86 21.18
CA GLN A 348 -11.89 26.02 20.81
C GLN A 348 -11.07 24.77 21.15
N ILE A 349 -10.14 24.39 20.28
CA ILE A 349 -9.15 23.33 20.54
C ILE A 349 -7.95 23.99 21.23
N ASP A 350 -7.59 23.51 22.42
CA ASP A 350 -6.51 24.07 23.24
C ASP A 350 -5.14 23.48 22.90
N GLY A 351 -5.09 22.21 22.55
CA GLY A 351 -3.85 21.51 22.22
C GLY A 351 -4.04 20.35 21.25
N VAL A 352 -2.98 20.03 20.52
CA VAL A 352 -2.95 18.94 19.54
C VAL A 352 -1.81 17.98 19.85
N VAL A 353 -2.12 16.68 19.90
CA VAL A 353 -1.13 15.61 19.91
C VAL A 353 -1.10 14.97 18.52
N HIS A 354 0.00 15.19 17.81
CA HIS A 354 0.23 14.59 16.52
C HIS A 354 0.91 13.21 16.67
N ALA A 355 0.09 12.17 16.81
CA ALA A 355 0.52 10.76 16.93
C ALA A 355 0.28 9.94 15.66
N ALA A 356 -0.11 10.58 14.54
CA ALA A 356 -0.28 9.87 13.27
C ALA A 356 1.09 9.47 12.70
N GLY A 357 1.18 8.23 12.24
CA GLY A 357 2.40 7.67 11.67
C GLY A 357 2.24 6.19 11.41
N VAL A 358 3.09 5.67 10.53
CA VAL A 358 3.23 4.25 10.24
C VAL A 358 4.72 3.89 10.31
N ILE A 359 5.00 2.61 10.55
CA ILE A 359 6.33 2.03 10.48
C ILE A 359 6.26 0.91 9.46
N GLU A 360 7.19 0.92 8.51
CA GLU A 360 7.35 -0.10 7.48
C GLU A 360 8.84 -0.49 7.43
N ASP A 361 9.31 -1.19 8.46
CA ASP A 361 10.73 -1.56 8.57
C ASP A 361 11.11 -2.56 7.49
N GLY A 362 12.21 -2.31 6.79
CA GLY A 362 12.68 -3.20 5.74
C GLY A 362 14.05 -2.82 5.21
N PRO A 363 14.85 -3.76 4.70
CA PRO A 363 16.16 -3.46 4.13
C PRO A 363 16.10 -2.37 3.06
N LEU A 364 17.12 -1.52 3.01
CA LEU A 364 17.29 -0.44 2.04
C LEU A 364 17.09 -0.91 0.59
N LEU A 365 17.56 -2.12 0.26
CA LEU A 365 17.43 -2.70 -1.09
C LEU A 365 16.00 -3.09 -1.47
N SER A 366 15.14 -3.36 -0.49
CA SER A 366 13.74 -3.76 -0.72
C SER A 366 12.77 -2.58 -0.74
N LYS A 367 13.18 -1.42 -0.20
CA LYS A 367 12.34 -0.22 -0.17
C LYS A 367 12.18 0.37 -1.57
N THR A 368 11.04 1.01 -1.77
CA THR A 368 10.72 1.80 -2.97
C THR A 368 10.40 3.25 -2.58
N SER A 369 10.36 4.15 -3.56
CA SER A 369 9.97 5.54 -3.31
C SER A 369 8.54 5.65 -2.76
N ALA A 370 7.64 4.77 -3.20
CA ALA A 370 6.26 4.70 -2.73
C ALA A 370 6.19 4.35 -1.23
N THR A 371 6.89 3.29 -0.81
CA THR A 371 6.91 2.87 0.59
C THR A 371 7.56 3.92 1.51
N ILE A 372 8.59 4.61 1.01
CA ILE A 372 9.22 5.72 1.75
C ILE A 372 8.22 6.87 1.91
N GLU A 373 7.53 7.27 0.84
CA GLU A 373 6.53 8.34 0.88
C GLU A 373 5.39 8.04 1.86
N ASP A 374 4.92 6.79 1.91
CA ASP A 374 3.85 6.39 2.84
C ASP A 374 4.27 6.54 4.32
N VAL A 375 5.56 6.37 4.65
CA VAL A 375 6.12 6.59 5.99
C VAL A 375 6.34 8.08 6.28
N LEU A 376 6.80 8.85 5.28
CA LEU A 376 7.06 10.29 5.41
C LEU A 376 5.77 11.09 5.53
N ALA A 377 4.78 10.84 4.67
CA ALA A 377 3.59 11.65 4.48
C ALA A 377 2.86 12.05 5.77
N PRO A 378 2.47 11.13 6.68
CA PRO A 378 1.73 11.50 7.89
C PRO A 378 2.52 12.44 8.81
N LYS A 379 3.85 12.40 8.78
CA LYS A 379 4.72 13.21 9.65
C LYS A 379 5.16 14.51 8.98
N LEU A 380 5.38 14.51 7.67
CA LEU A 380 5.76 15.70 6.90
C LEU A 380 4.50 16.48 6.51
N HIS A 381 3.76 15.98 5.54
CA HIS A 381 2.56 16.59 5.00
C HIS A 381 1.43 16.72 6.03
N GLY A 382 1.27 15.74 6.92
CA GLY A 382 0.34 15.86 8.04
C GLY A 382 0.66 17.03 8.98
N THR A 383 1.95 17.28 9.24
CA THR A 383 2.37 18.46 10.04
C THR A 383 2.14 19.76 9.28
N GLU A 384 2.36 19.80 7.96
CA GLU A 384 2.05 20.98 7.12
C GLU A 384 0.55 21.32 7.14
N VAL A 385 -0.32 20.31 7.02
CA VAL A 385 -1.78 20.48 7.13
C VAL A 385 -2.16 21.00 8.52
N LEU A 386 -1.59 20.44 9.59
CA LEU A 386 -1.83 20.94 10.95
C LEU A 386 -1.35 22.38 11.12
N ALA A 387 -0.22 22.75 10.53
CA ALA A 387 0.31 24.12 10.58
C ALA A 387 -0.61 25.13 9.88
N GLN A 388 -1.25 24.73 8.77
CA GLN A 388 -2.23 25.55 8.06
C GLN A 388 -3.54 25.72 8.87
N LEU A 389 -4.01 24.66 9.51
CA LEU A 389 -5.25 24.66 10.30
C LEU A 389 -5.10 25.36 11.66
N PHE A 390 -3.89 25.31 12.23
CA PHE A 390 -3.55 25.87 13.53
C PHE A 390 -2.36 26.84 13.41
N PRO A 391 -2.60 28.07 12.91
CA PRO A 391 -1.55 29.09 12.83
C PRO A 391 -1.01 29.47 14.21
N ASP A 392 0.13 30.16 14.27
CA ASP A 392 0.79 30.51 15.54
C ASP A 392 -0.12 31.27 16.51
N GLY A 393 -0.28 30.74 17.72
CA GLY A 393 -1.17 31.25 18.76
C GLY A 393 -2.60 30.69 18.71
N ALA A 394 -2.93 29.79 17.76
CA ALA A 394 -4.22 29.10 17.74
C ALA A 394 -4.35 28.03 18.82
N LEU A 395 -3.23 27.43 19.23
CA LEU A 395 -3.10 26.42 20.28
C LEU A 395 -2.18 26.91 21.38
N ASP A 396 -2.36 26.41 22.60
CA ASP A 396 -1.37 26.57 23.66
C ASP A 396 -0.11 25.76 23.31
N TRP A 397 -0.32 24.52 22.86
CA TRP A 397 0.76 23.62 22.48
C TRP A 397 0.37 22.66 21.34
N LEU A 398 1.40 22.27 20.58
CA LEU A 398 1.39 21.21 19.58
C LEU A 398 2.51 20.23 19.93
N VAL A 399 2.14 18.99 20.28
CA VAL A 399 3.13 17.94 20.57
C VAL A 399 3.23 16.99 19.40
N LEU A 400 4.44 16.81 18.89
CA LEU A 400 4.76 15.91 17.79
C LEU A 400 5.36 14.63 18.36
N PHE A 401 4.76 13.48 18.06
CA PHE A 401 5.34 12.19 18.45
C PHE A 401 6.44 11.80 17.47
N ALA A 402 7.66 12.08 17.88
CA ALA A 402 8.88 11.61 17.25
C ALA A 402 9.34 10.28 17.87
N SER A 403 10.55 9.81 17.54
CA SER A 403 11.06 8.54 18.05
C SER A 403 12.54 8.63 18.40
N SER A 404 12.96 7.87 19.43
CA SER A 404 14.38 7.70 19.75
C SER A 404 15.19 7.07 18.59
N SER A 405 14.54 6.57 17.54
CA SER A 405 15.18 6.14 16.29
C SER A 405 16.05 7.22 15.65
N THR A 406 15.77 8.52 15.84
CA THR A 406 16.68 9.58 15.34
C THR A 406 18.03 9.59 16.05
N ALA A 407 18.09 9.02 17.26
CA ALA A 407 19.32 8.84 18.02
C ALA A 407 19.94 7.46 17.78
N THR A 408 19.14 6.39 17.86
CA THR A 408 19.64 5.02 17.73
C THR A 408 19.88 4.60 16.29
N ALA A 409 19.21 5.20 15.31
CA ALA A 409 19.23 4.94 13.86
C ALA A 409 19.28 3.45 13.45
N PRO A 410 18.28 2.63 13.81
CA PRO A 410 18.29 1.20 13.51
C PRO A 410 18.41 0.92 12.00
N ALA A 411 19.06 -0.20 11.65
CA ALA A 411 19.04 -0.71 10.27
C ALA A 411 17.60 -1.01 9.84
N GLY A 412 17.27 -0.72 8.58
CA GLY A 412 15.94 -0.90 7.99
C GLY A 412 15.00 0.30 8.17
N GLN A 413 15.43 1.36 8.87
CA GLN A 413 14.58 2.51 9.25
C GLN A 413 14.98 3.83 8.57
N ILE A 414 15.52 3.79 7.35
CA ILE A 414 16.00 4.98 6.63
C ILE A 414 14.94 6.10 6.54
N ASP A 415 13.71 5.75 6.20
CA ASP A 415 12.56 6.65 6.07
C ASP A 415 11.93 7.02 7.42
N TYR A 416 11.79 6.06 8.35
CA TYR A 416 11.27 6.34 9.67
C TYR A 416 12.18 7.30 10.46
N VAL A 417 13.51 7.15 10.36
CA VAL A 417 14.47 8.10 10.92
C VAL A 417 14.32 9.48 10.26
N ALA A 418 14.20 9.53 8.93
CA ALA A 418 13.99 10.79 8.19
C ALA A 418 12.72 11.52 8.63
N ALA A 419 11.60 10.80 8.74
CA ALA A 419 10.31 11.34 9.11
C ALA A 419 10.32 11.95 10.52
N ASN A 420 10.97 11.28 11.48
CA ASN A 420 11.07 11.78 12.85
C ASN A 420 12.12 12.89 12.98
N ALA A 421 13.17 12.89 12.17
CA ALA A 421 14.12 13.99 12.09
C ALA A 421 13.46 15.29 11.61
N TYR A 422 12.53 15.21 10.65
CA TYR A 422 11.69 16.33 10.25
C TYR A 422 10.86 16.90 11.41
N LEU A 423 10.17 16.05 12.19
CA LEU A 423 9.37 16.52 13.34
C LEU A 423 10.23 17.27 14.38
N ASN A 424 11.44 16.76 14.64
CA ASN A 424 12.40 17.42 15.53
C ASN A 424 12.81 18.80 14.98
N ALA A 425 13.13 18.87 13.69
CA ALA A 425 13.50 20.09 13.01
C ALA A 425 12.34 21.11 12.98
N TYR A 426 11.10 20.66 12.76
CA TYR A 426 9.92 21.52 12.77
C TYR A 426 9.67 22.11 14.17
N ALA A 427 9.79 21.31 15.23
CA ALA A 427 9.67 21.82 16.59
C ALA A 427 10.76 22.86 16.93
N GLN A 428 11.99 22.65 16.45
CA GLN A 428 13.08 23.63 16.57
C GLN A 428 12.79 24.92 15.79
N ALA A 429 12.29 24.82 14.57
CA ALA A 429 11.93 25.96 13.73
C ALA A 429 10.83 26.84 14.36
N ARG A 430 9.97 26.26 15.20
CA ARG A 430 8.89 26.94 15.92
C ARG A 430 9.28 27.45 17.31
N GLN A 431 10.55 27.32 17.70
CA GLN A 431 11.02 27.80 18.99
C GLN A 431 10.82 29.32 19.12
N GLY A 432 10.18 29.74 20.21
CA GLY A 432 9.87 31.14 20.48
C GLY A 432 8.56 31.66 19.85
N GLY A 433 7.79 30.81 19.17
CA GLY A 433 6.44 31.11 18.73
C GLY A 433 5.43 31.22 19.88
N LYS A 434 4.22 31.72 19.59
CA LYS A 434 3.11 31.81 20.56
C LYS A 434 2.52 30.44 20.89
N THR A 435 2.43 29.55 19.91
CA THR A 435 2.09 28.15 20.14
C THR A 435 3.36 27.39 20.49
N ARG A 436 3.34 26.70 21.63
CA ARG A 436 4.48 25.91 22.07
C ARG A 436 4.54 24.58 21.33
N VAL A 437 5.54 24.42 20.46
CA VAL A 437 5.75 23.17 19.72
C VAL A 437 6.85 22.34 20.37
N CYS A 438 6.57 21.06 20.62
CA CYS A 438 7.52 20.12 21.24
C CYS A 438 7.48 18.77 20.52
N ALA A 439 8.65 18.30 20.07
CA ALA A 439 8.83 16.94 19.57
C ALA A 439 9.33 16.03 20.69
N ILE A 440 8.53 15.01 21.02
CA ILE A 440 8.90 13.99 22.01
C ILE A 440 9.37 12.75 21.26
N ASN A 441 10.65 12.41 21.41
CA ASN A 441 11.26 11.22 20.83
C ASN A 441 11.09 10.06 21.80
N TRP A 442 10.03 9.28 21.58
CA TRP A 442 9.69 8.14 22.42
C TRP A 442 10.63 6.96 22.19
N GLY A 443 11.10 6.37 23.28
CA GLY A 443 11.67 5.02 23.32
C GLY A 443 10.60 3.93 23.22
N LEU A 444 10.97 2.70 23.56
CA LEU A 444 10.06 1.56 23.53
C LEU A 444 9.00 1.67 24.63
N TRP A 445 7.79 1.22 24.34
CA TRP A 445 6.66 1.13 25.27
C TRP A 445 6.30 -0.34 25.48
N ALA A 446 6.16 -0.78 26.73
CA ALA A 446 6.15 -2.22 27.04
C ALA A 446 4.86 -2.97 26.62
N GLU A 447 3.73 -2.27 26.59
CA GLU A 447 2.39 -2.88 26.43
C GLU A 447 1.58 -2.31 25.26
N VAL A 448 1.93 -1.12 24.80
CA VAL A 448 1.13 -0.35 23.83
C VAL A 448 2.03 0.27 22.77
N GLY A 449 1.45 0.54 21.60
CA GLY A 449 2.16 1.13 20.48
C GLY A 449 2.79 0.11 19.55
N MET A 450 3.34 0.60 18.45
CA MET A 450 3.68 -0.20 17.27
C MET A 450 4.65 -1.36 17.55
N ALA A 451 5.64 -1.17 18.42
CA ALA A 451 6.61 -2.23 18.76
C ALA A 451 5.98 -3.37 19.57
N ALA A 452 5.06 -3.07 20.49
CA ALA A 452 4.36 -4.07 21.27
C ALA A 452 3.38 -4.89 20.41
N GLU A 453 2.67 -4.20 19.51
CA GLU A 453 1.75 -4.82 18.55
C GLU A 453 2.50 -5.77 17.60
N ALA A 454 3.66 -5.37 17.08
CA ALA A 454 4.47 -6.20 16.17
C ALA A 454 5.02 -7.46 16.85
N VAL A 455 5.54 -7.36 18.08
CA VAL A 455 6.06 -8.52 18.84
C VAL A 455 4.93 -9.47 19.23
N ALA A 456 3.78 -8.94 19.68
CA ALA A 456 2.61 -9.74 20.04
C ALA A 456 2.07 -10.53 18.83
N ALA A 457 2.00 -9.90 17.66
CA ALA A 457 1.63 -10.56 16.41
C ALA A 457 2.62 -11.69 16.04
N ARG A 458 3.93 -11.46 16.21
CA ARG A 458 4.97 -12.44 15.83
C ARG A 458 5.05 -13.64 16.76
N GLN A 459 4.83 -13.45 18.05
CA GLN A 459 4.86 -14.49 19.07
C GLN A 459 3.60 -15.35 19.10
N GLY A 460 2.67 -15.18 18.15
CA GLY A 460 1.45 -15.97 18.07
C GLY A 460 0.63 -15.92 19.34
N HIS A 461 0.76 -14.87 20.15
CA HIS A 461 -0.15 -14.54 21.24
C HIS A 461 -1.49 -14.08 20.62
N GLY A 462 -2.13 -15.01 19.90
CA GLY A 462 -3.54 -14.93 19.57
C GLY A 462 -4.30 -14.88 20.88
N LEU A 463 -4.93 -13.74 21.11
CA LEU A 463 -5.75 -13.45 22.26
C LEU A 463 -6.79 -14.56 22.48
N ASP A 464 -7.10 -14.81 23.75
CA ASP A 464 -8.05 -15.81 24.24
C ASP A 464 -9.32 -15.87 23.37
N THR A 465 -9.46 -16.95 22.60
CA THR A 465 -10.59 -17.17 21.66
C THR A 465 -11.76 -17.80 22.41
N ALA A 466 -12.17 -17.17 23.51
CA ALA A 466 -13.26 -17.65 24.33
C ALA A 466 -14.54 -17.77 23.47
N THR A 467 -15.07 -18.99 23.37
CA THR A 467 -16.36 -19.24 22.73
C THR A 467 -17.50 -18.92 23.71
N THR A 468 -18.57 -18.33 23.22
CA THR A 468 -19.81 -18.09 23.99
C THR A 468 -20.86 -19.14 23.66
N GLU A 469 -21.63 -19.58 24.65
CA GLU A 469 -22.82 -20.40 24.43
C GLU A 469 -23.86 -19.61 23.62
N ILE A 470 -24.53 -20.29 22.68
CA ILE A 470 -25.60 -19.72 21.86
C ILE A 470 -26.82 -20.64 21.85
N ASP A 471 -28.00 -20.05 21.66
CA ASP A 471 -29.26 -20.77 21.49
C ASP A 471 -29.58 -20.85 20.00
N ALA A 472 -29.01 -21.85 19.32
CA ALA A 472 -29.23 -22.11 17.90
C ALA A 472 -29.36 -23.62 17.63
N PRO A 473 -30.31 -24.07 16.80
CA PRO A 473 -30.41 -25.47 16.41
C PRO A 473 -29.09 -25.99 15.84
N LEU A 474 -28.69 -27.19 16.27
CA LEU A 474 -27.45 -27.88 15.88
C LEU A 474 -26.12 -27.19 16.28
N LEU A 475 -26.13 -25.98 16.83
CA LEU A 475 -24.93 -25.20 17.18
C LEU A 475 -24.97 -24.77 18.64
N GLN A 476 -24.00 -25.19 19.45
CA GLN A 476 -23.98 -24.86 20.89
C GLN A 476 -23.13 -23.63 21.20
N LYS A 477 -22.04 -23.40 20.46
CA LYS A 477 -21.11 -22.30 20.75
C LYS A 477 -20.74 -21.49 19.52
N ALA A 478 -20.39 -20.23 19.74
CA ALA A 478 -19.82 -19.35 18.72
C ALA A 478 -18.58 -18.61 19.25
N GLY A 479 -17.61 -18.33 18.39
CA GLY A 479 -16.38 -17.64 18.75
C GLY A 479 -15.60 -17.21 17.52
N PHE A 480 -14.29 -17.05 17.67
CA PHE A 480 -13.38 -16.77 16.55
C PHE A 480 -12.16 -17.69 16.64
N ASP A 481 -11.55 -18.02 15.51
CA ASP A 481 -10.25 -18.71 15.52
C ASP A 481 -9.08 -17.74 15.76
N GLY A 482 -7.86 -18.26 15.89
CA GLY A 482 -6.65 -17.45 16.11
C GLY A 482 -6.32 -16.47 14.97
N ALA A 483 -6.91 -16.67 13.78
CA ALA A 483 -6.80 -15.77 12.64
C ALA A 483 -7.97 -14.77 12.55
N GLY A 484 -8.92 -14.80 13.50
CA GLY A 484 -10.07 -13.91 13.55
C GLY A 484 -11.24 -14.30 12.67
N ASN A 485 -11.25 -15.51 12.11
CA ASN A 485 -12.39 -16.02 11.36
C ASN A 485 -13.49 -16.44 12.31
N ARG A 486 -14.75 -16.28 11.89
CA ARG A 486 -15.90 -16.65 12.70
C ARG A 486 -15.97 -18.18 12.81
N ILE A 487 -16.15 -18.71 14.02
CA ILE A 487 -16.36 -20.14 14.23
C ILE A 487 -17.65 -20.43 14.99
N PHE A 488 -18.27 -21.56 14.68
CA PHE A 488 -19.36 -22.17 15.45
C PHE A 488 -18.99 -23.61 15.78
N LEU A 489 -19.30 -24.06 16.99
CA LEU A 489 -19.05 -25.42 17.43
C LEU A 489 -20.36 -26.17 17.61
N SER A 490 -20.37 -27.40 17.09
CA SER A 490 -21.40 -28.39 17.26
C SER A 490 -20.83 -29.63 17.94
N ARG A 491 -21.57 -30.21 18.88
CA ARG A 491 -21.26 -31.49 19.52
C ARG A 491 -22.30 -32.50 19.07
N LEU A 492 -21.86 -33.54 18.37
CA LEU A 492 -22.73 -34.58 17.81
C LEU A 492 -22.37 -35.95 18.38
N THR A 493 -23.41 -36.73 18.67
CA THR A 493 -23.36 -38.10 19.19
C THR A 493 -24.21 -39.01 18.31
N ALA A 494 -23.92 -40.30 18.29
CA ALA A 494 -24.69 -41.25 17.48
C ALA A 494 -26.18 -41.33 17.88
N THR A 495 -26.56 -40.84 19.07
CA THR A 495 -27.94 -40.79 19.56
C THR A 495 -28.69 -39.51 19.19
N ASP A 496 -28.01 -38.50 18.64
CA ASP A 496 -28.69 -37.31 18.13
C ASP A 496 -29.50 -37.69 16.91
N TRP A 497 -30.76 -37.25 16.84
CA TRP A 497 -31.71 -37.67 15.79
C TRP A 497 -31.16 -37.47 14.37
N LEU A 498 -30.33 -36.43 14.16
CA LEU A 498 -29.70 -36.13 12.87
C LEU A 498 -28.82 -37.28 12.36
N LEU A 499 -28.20 -38.02 13.28
CA LEU A 499 -27.32 -39.15 13.00
C LEU A 499 -28.03 -40.49 13.24
N ASP A 500 -28.82 -40.60 14.31
CA ASP A 500 -29.49 -41.85 14.67
C ASP A 500 -30.55 -42.28 13.63
N GLU A 501 -31.23 -41.29 13.04
CA GLU A 501 -32.23 -41.50 12.00
C GLU A 501 -31.62 -41.50 10.58
N HIS A 502 -30.31 -41.32 10.43
CA HIS A 502 -29.58 -41.35 9.16
C HIS A 502 -28.40 -42.33 9.23
N ARG A 503 -28.72 -43.63 9.18
CA ARG A 503 -27.75 -44.72 9.31
C ARG A 503 -27.62 -45.54 8.04
N THR A 504 -26.47 -46.16 7.83
CA THR A 504 -26.32 -47.21 6.81
C THR A 504 -27.09 -48.47 7.23
N ARG A 505 -27.34 -49.41 6.30
CA ARG A 505 -27.91 -50.72 6.65
C ARG A 505 -27.04 -51.53 7.63
N ASP A 506 -25.73 -51.30 7.63
CA ASP A 506 -24.78 -51.88 8.58
C ASP A 506 -24.85 -51.23 9.98
N GLY A 507 -25.62 -50.14 10.12
CA GLY A 507 -25.89 -49.45 11.38
C GLY A 507 -25.00 -48.24 11.66
N ASP A 508 -24.08 -47.90 10.77
CA ASP A 508 -23.15 -46.78 10.95
C ASP A 508 -23.89 -45.43 10.89
N ALA A 509 -23.67 -44.57 11.89
CA ALA A 509 -24.27 -43.24 11.95
C ALA A 509 -23.44 -42.23 11.15
N VAL A 510 -24.06 -41.64 10.12
CA VAL A 510 -23.36 -40.79 9.14
C VAL A 510 -24.10 -39.46 8.99
N MET A 511 -23.35 -38.36 8.94
CA MET A 511 -23.91 -37.04 8.70
C MET A 511 -24.49 -36.95 7.27
N PRO A 512 -25.77 -36.58 7.09
CA PRO A 512 -26.34 -36.34 5.77
C PRO A 512 -25.71 -35.09 5.12
N GLY A 513 -25.62 -35.08 3.78
CA GLY A 513 -25.14 -33.92 3.01
C GLY A 513 -25.92 -32.64 3.34
N THR A 514 -27.24 -32.78 3.51
CA THR A 514 -28.14 -31.68 3.89
C THR A 514 -28.00 -31.24 5.34
N GLY A 515 -27.37 -32.03 6.20
CA GLY A 515 -26.99 -31.63 7.55
C GLY A 515 -25.94 -30.51 7.53
N TYR A 516 -24.96 -30.57 6.61
CA TYR A 516 -23.99 -29.49 6.43
C TYR A 516 -24.65 -28.20 5.95
N ILE A 517 -25.64 -28.32 5.05
CA ILE A 517 -26.44 -27.18 4.57
C ILE A 517 -27.23 -26.56 5.73
N ALA A 518 -27.88 -27.36 6.57
CA ALA A 518 -28.61 -26.86 7.73
C ALA A 518 -27.69 -26.12 8.71
N LEU A 519 -26.52 -26.69 9.02
CA LEU A 519 -25.51 -26.03 9.86
C LEU A 519 -25.08 -24.67 9.29
N ALA A 520 -24.87 -24.58 7.97
CA ALA A 520 -24.48 -23.34 7.31
C ALA A 520 -25.53 -22.23 7.45
N TYR A 521 -26.81 -22.55 7.23
CA TYR A 521 -27.89 -21.56 7.35
C TYR A 521 -28.19 -21.19 8.81
N GLU A 522 -28.10 -22.12 9.76
CA GLU A 522 -28.21 -21.79 11.19
C GLU A 522 -27.04 -20.94 11.67
N ALA A 523 -25.82 -21.15 11.15
CA ALA A 523 -24.67 -20.30 11.44
C ALA A 523 -24.88 -18.86 10.96
N LEU A 524 -25.41 -18.65 9.74
CA LEU A 524 -25.76 -17.31 9.25
C LEU A 524 -26.82 -16.63 10.12
N LYS A 525 -27.88 -17.36 10.50
CA LYS A 525 -28.92 -16.82 11.38
C LYS A 525 -28.37 -16.45 12.76
N ALA A 526 -27.52 -17.30 13.35
CA ALA A 526 -26.86 -17.03 14.63
C ALA A 526 -25.89 -15.83 14.55
N GLN A 527 -25.25 -15.64 13.39
CA GLN A 527 -24.42 -14.46 13.06
C GLN A 527 -25.25 -13.17 12.97
N GLY A 528 -26.57 -13.27 12.78
CA GLY A 528 -27.48 -12.13 12.59
C GLY A 528 -27.60 -11.70 11.13
N GLU A 529 -27.24 -12.56 10.18
CA GLU A 529 -27.48 -12.34 8.76
C GLU A 529 -28.93 -12.68 8.43
N THR A 530 -29.66 -11.69 7.89
CA THR A 530 -31.09 -11.82 7.55
C THR A 530 -31.36 -11.69 6.05
N ALA A 531 -30.36 -11.29 5.26
CA ALA A 531 -30.46 -11.30 3.81
C ALA A 531 -30.49 -12.75 3.29
N PRO A 532 -31.11 -13.02 2.12
CA PRO A 532 -30.97 -14.32 1.47
C PRO A 532 -29.51 -14.57 1.11
N PHE A 533 -29.05 -15.82 1.29
CA PHE A 533 -27.72 -16.27 0.86
C PHE A 533 -27.86 -17.42 -0.13
N ALA A 534 -26.91 -17.51 -1.06
CA ALA A 534 -26.71 -18.66 -1.91
C ALA A 534 -25.45 -19.42 -1.46
N LEU A 535 -25.57 -20.74 -1.37
CA LEU A 535 -24.42 -21.64 -1.30
C LEU A 535 -23.96 -21.91 -2.74
N GLN A 536 -22.69 -21.70 -3.01
CA GLN A 536 -22.05 -21.96 -4.30
C GLN A 536 -20.90 -22.93 -4.12
N ASP A 537 -20.74 -23.83 -5.08
CA ASP A 537 -19.66 -24.82 -5.13
C ASP A 537 -19.52 -25.61 -3.82
N LEU A 538 -20.66 -26.05 -3.26
CA LEU A 538 -20.65 -26.89 -2.08
C LEU A 538 -20.11 -28.27 -2.47
N VAL A 539 -18.99 -28.68 -1.91
CA VAL A 539 -18.36 -29.97 -2.17
C VAL A 539 -18.29 -30.79 -0.87
N PHE A 540 -18.63 -32.07 -0.96
CA PHE A 540 -18.44 -33.03 0.13
C PHE A 540 -17.14 -33.80 -0.10
N LEU A 541 -16.15 -33.53 0.75
CA LEU A 541 -14.83 -34.13 0.66
C LEU A 541 -14.81 -35.52 1.29
N ARG A 542 -15.47 -35.68 2.45
CA ARG A 542 -15.43 -36.93 3.23
C ARG A 542 -16.63 -37.07 4.16
N PRO A 543 -17.25 -38.25 4.28
CA PRO A 543 -18.35 -38.45 5.22
C PRO A 543 -17.89 -38.26 6.67
N LEU A 544 -18.71 -37.60 7.48
CA LEU A 544 -18.56 -37.54 8.93
C LEU A 544 -19.31 -38.72 9.56
N HIS A 545 -18.57 -39.64 10.15
CA HIS A 545 -19.09 -40.81 10.87
C HIS A 545 -18.86 -40.64 12.38
N VAL A 546 -19.88 -40.97 13.17
CA VAL A 546 -19.81 -40.95 14.65
C VAL A 546 -20.06 -42.36 15.18
N ALA A 547 -19.08 -42.93 15.89
CA ALA A 547 -19.23 -44.26 16.48
C ALA A 547 -20.25 -44.25 17.64
N GLU A 548 -20.89 -45.40 17.91
CA GLU A 548 -22.05 -45.55 18.82
C GLU A 548 -21.87 -44.99 20.24
N HIS A 549 -20.63 -44.94 20.74
CA HIS A 549 -20.29 -44.42 22.07
C HIS A 549 -19.28 -43.27 22.01
N ALA A 550 -19.09 -42.69 20.83
CA ALA A 550 -18.18 -41.59 20.60
C ALA A 550 -18.96 -40.28 20.42
N GLU A 551 -18.19 -39.22 20.52
CA GLU A 551 -18.65 -37.86 20.30
C GLU A 551 -17.76 -37.20 19.26
N ALA A 552 -18.40 -36.52 18.31
CA ALA A 552 -17.71 -35.71 17.33
C ALA A 552 -17.91 -34.23 17.66
N THR A 553 -16.80 -33.55 17.92
CA THR A 553 -16.75 -32.08 17.93
C THR A 553 -16.62 -31.60 16.49
N VAL A 554 -17.64 -30.91 16.00
CA VAL A 554 -17.71 -30.31 14.67
C VAL A 554 -17.51 -28.81 14.79
N LYS A 555 -16.68 -28.24 13.93
CA LYS A 555 -16.39 -26.81 13.83
C LYS A 555 -16.78 -26.31 12.45
N LEU A 556 -17.71 -25.35 12.42
CA LEU A 556 -17.97 -24.54 11.23
C LEU A 556 -17.07 -23.32 11.29
N ARG A 557 -16.25 -23.12 10.27
CA ARG A 557 -15.37 -21.97 10.11
C ARG A 557 -15.84 -21.14 8.92
N MET A 558 -16.09 -19.86 9.16
CA MET A 558 -16.52 -18.89 8.16
C MET A 558 -15.44 -17.83 7.98
N ILE A 559 -14.76 -17.89 6.84
CA ILE A 559 -13.70 -16.96 6.44
C ILE A 559 -14.34 -15.86 5.59
N ARG A 560 -14.15 -14.59 5.97
CA ARG A 560 -14.76 -13.47 5.25
C ARG A 560 -14.03 -13.22 3.92
N SER A 561 -14.79 -12.90 2.88
CA SER A 561 -14.30 -12.51 1.55
C SER A 561 -15.06 -11.28 1.05
N GLU A 562 -14.65 -10.69 -0.08
CA GLU A 562 -15.36 -9.56 -0.71
C GLU A 562 -16.78 -9.94 -1.17
N GLU A 563 -16.99 -11.21 -1.55
CA GLU A 563 -18.26 -11.72 -2.08
C GLU A 563 -19.19 -12.34 -1.02
N GLY A 564 -18.75 -12.43 0.24
CA GLY A 564 -19.48 -13.11 1.33
C GLY A 564 -18.55 -13.91 2.25
N TYR A 565 -18.79 -15.22 2.39
CA TYR A 565 -17.98 -16.11 3.23
C TYR A 565 -17.52 -17.37 2.51
N HIS A 566 -16.30 -17.83 2.78
CA HIS A 566 -15.89 -19.21 2.52
C HIS A 566 -16.14 -20.05 3.78
N LEU A 567 -16.96 -21.08 3.64
CA LEU A 567 -17.37 -21.98 4.70
C LEU A 567 -16.55 -23.28 4.65
N GLN A 568 -16.04 -23.71 5.81
CA GLN A 568 -15.47 -25.03 6.01
C GLN A 568 -16.17 -25.71 7.20
N VAL A 569 -16.58 -26.97 7.03
CA VAL A 569 -17.10 -27.80 8.13
C VAL A 569 -16.10 -28.89 8.46
N GLN A 570 -15.60 -28.89 9.69
CA GLN A 570 -14.50 -29.75 10.13
C GLN A 570 -14.87 -30.56 11.36
N SER A 571 -14.24 -31.71 11.59
CA SER A 571 -14.32 -32.43 12.87
C SER A 571 -12.96 -32.57 13.54
N ALA A 572 -12.93 -32.59 14.87
CA ALA A 572 -11.71 -32.82 15.63
C ALA A 572 -11.22 -34.27 15.45
N VAL A 573 -9.93 -34.43 15.14
CA VAL A 573 -9.28 -35.75 14.98
C VAL A 573 -7.91 -35.76 15.65
N PRO A 574 -7.51 -36.84 16.34
CA PRO A 574 -6.12 -37.05 16.70
C PRO A 574 -5.33 -37.52 15.47
N PHE A 575 -4.22 -36.85 15.13
CA PHE A 575 -3.33 -37.25 14.05
C PHE A 575 -1.86 -37.11 14.48
N GLU A 576 -1.06 -38.17 14.32
CA GLU A 576 0.37 -38.18 14.72
C GLU A 576 0.63 -37.71 16.17
N GLY A 577 -0.31 -37.97 17.09
CA GLY A 577 -0.19 -37.55 18.50
C GLY A 577 -0.57 -36.10 18.78
N GLN A 578 -1.02 -35.34 17.77
CA GLN A 578 -1.49 -33.96 17.89
C GLN A 578 -3.01 -33.85 17.62
N ALA A 579 -3.65 -32.85 18.21
CA ALA A 579 -5.03 -32.51 17.89
C ALA A 579 -5.08 -31.76 16.56
N GLY A 580 -5.88 -32.26 15.62
CA GLY A 580 -6.09 -31.65 14.31
C GLY A 580 -7.56 -31.57 13.94
N TRP A 581 -7.83 -30.96 12.79
CA TRP A 581 -9.16 -30.77 12.24
C TRP A 581 -9.22 -31.31 10.82
N GLN A 582 -10.14 -32.25 10.59
CA GLN A 582 -10.41 -32.85 9.29
C GLN A 582 -11.57 -32.11 8.63
N THR A 583 -11.40 -31.64 7.39
CA THR A 583 -12.47 -30.98 6.63
C THR A 583 -13.39 -32.01 5.94
N HIS A 584 -14.70 -31.81 6.06
CA HIS A 584 -15.73 -32.68 5.47
C HIS A 584 -16.47 -32.03 4.32
N ALA A 585 -16.73 -30.73 4.42
CA ALA A 585 -17.45 -29.97 3.41
C ALA A 585 -16.92 -28.54 3.32
N GLU A 586 -16.93 -27.99 2.11
CA GLU A 586 -16.54 -26.61 1.82
C GLU A 586 -17.53 -25.98 0.85
N ALA A 587 -17.79 -24.68 1.00
CA ALA A 587 -18.67 -23.93 0.10
C ALA A 587 -18.35 -22.42 0.13
N ARG A 588 -18.80 -21.69 -0.89
CA ARG A 588 -18.93 -20.23 -0.84
C ARG A 588 -20.35 -19.83 -0.47
N MET A 589 -20.49 -18.81 0.36
CA MET A 589 -21.75 -18.28 0.85
C MET A 589 -21.85 -16.82 0.45
N CYS A 590 -22.65 -16.51 -0.57
CA CYS A 590 -22.75 -15.17 -1.13
C CYS A 590 -24.14 -14.57 -0.86
N PRO A 591 -24.26 -13.27 -0.54
CA PRO A 591 -25.55 -12.60 -0.51
C PRO A 591 -26.26 -12.78 -1.86
N ALA A 592 -27.53 -13.15 -1.82
CA ALA A 592 -28.36 -13.34 -3.00
C ALA A 592 -29.51 -12.32 -2.96
N PRO A 593 -29.69 -11.49 -4.01
CA PRO A 593 -30.87 -10.65 -4.10
C PRO A 593 -32.12 -11.54 -4.20
N GLN A 594 -33.17 -11.19 -3.46
CA GLN A 594 -34.45 -11.88 -3.57
C GLN A 594 -35.05 -11.57 -4.95
N MET A 595 -34.95 -12.53 -5.86
CA MET A 595 -35.48 -12.39 -7.22
C MET A 595 -36.90 -12.95 -7.25
N PRO A 596 -37.89 -12.21 -7.78
CA PRO A 596 -39.23 -12.76 -8.00
C PRO A 596 -39.14 -13.90 -9.01
N SER A 597 -39.25 -15.14 -8.54
CA SER A 597 -39.33 -16.33 -9.40
C SER A 597 -40.79 -16.65 -9.69
N ALA A 598 -41.12 -16.95 -10.95
CA ALA A 598 -42.47 -17.35 -11.32
C ALA A 598 -42.87 -18.64 -10.56
N PRO A 599 -44.08 -18.71 -9.98
CA PRO A 599 -44.54 -19.91 -9.29
C PRO A 599 -44.53 -21.15 -10.21
N LEU A 600 -44.19 -22.30 -9.66
CA LEU A 600 -44.29 -23.58 -10.36
C LEU A 600 -45.76 -23.88 -10.66
N ARG A 601 -46.05 -24.19 -11.92
CA ARG A 601 -47.37 -24.66 -12.34
C ARG A 601 -47.50 -26.15 -12.06
N LEU A 602 -47.71 -26.49 -10.78
CA LEU A 602 -47.69 -27.88 -10.28
C LEU A 602 -48.61 -28.83 -11.07
N ALA A 603 -49.80 -28.38 -11.46
CA ALA A 603 -50.73 -29.17 -12.26
C ALA A 603 -50.17 -29.51 -13.66
N GLU A 604 -49.60 -28.53 -14.36
CA GLU A 604 -49.00 -28.73 -15.68
C GLU A 604 -47.77 -29.66 -15.61
N ILE A 605 -46.97 -29.57 -14.54
CA ILE A 605 -45.83 -30.47 -14.33
C ILE A 605 -46.34 -31.90 -14.06
N LYS A 606 -47.38 -32.05 -13.23
CA LYS A 606 -47.98 -33.36 -12.92
C LYS A 606 -48.54 -34.04 -14.17
N ASP A 607 -49.14 -33.28 -15.09
CA ASP A 607 -49.66 -33.80 -16.36
C ASP A 607 -48.54 -34.33 -17.29
N ARG A 608 -47.34 -33.75 -17.23
CA ARG A 608 -46.15 -34.24 -17.96
C ARG A 608 -45.50 -35.47 -17.31
N CYS A 609 -45.92 -35.82 -16.11
CA CYS A 609 -45.37 -36.91 -15.30
C CYS A 609 -46.42 -38.02 -15.07
N PRO A 610 -46.72 -38.86 -16.09
CA PRO A 610 -47.83 -39.82 -16.05
C PRO A 610 -47.62 -41.01 -15.10
N ILE A 611 -46.37 -41.32 -14.70
CA ILE A 611 -46.07 -42.45 -13.83
C ILE A 611 -46.20 -42.01 -12.38
N GLN A 612 -47.38 -42.18 -11.78
CA GLN A 612 -47.68 -41.71 -10.43
C GLN A 612 -47.66 -42.84 -9.40
N GLN A 613 -47.11 -42.55 -8.23
CA GLN A 613 -47.17 -43.40 -7.03
C GLN A 613 -47.71 -42.57 -5.87
N ASN A 614 -48.58 -43.17 -5.05
CA ASN A 614 -49.18 -42.52 -3.89
C ASN A 614 -49.13 -43.47 -2.70
N GLY A 615 -48.63 -42.98 -1.56
CA GLY A 615 -48.52 -43.75 -0.32
C GLY A 615 -49.81 -43.88 0.49
N PHE A 616 -50.94 -43.34 -0.01
CA PHE A 616 -52.26 -43.36 0.64
C PHE A 616 -52.26 -42.93 2.11
N GLY A 617 -51.42 -41.94 2.46
CA GLY A 617 -51.28 -41.41 3.81
C GLY A 617 -50.09 -41.99 4.60
N SER A 618 -49.45 -43.05 4.13
CA SER A 618 -48.13 -43.50 4.62
C SER A 618 -46.99 -42.94 3.77
N ALA A 619 -45.78 -42.92 4.33
CA ALA A 619 -44.58 -42.56 3.59
C ALA A 619 -44.25 -43.60 2.52
N LEU A 620 -43.91 -43.14 1.31
CA LEU A 620 -43.31 -43.98 0.28
C LEU A 620 -41.84 -44.25 0.64
N ALA A 621 -41.37 -45.46 0.37
CA ALA A 621 -39.96 -45.80 0.56
C ALA A 621 -39.09 -44.98 -0.41
N ALA A 622 -38.11 -44.25 0.11
CA ALA A 622 -37.16 -43.53 -0.73
C ALA A 622 -36.21 -44.52 -1.43
N PRO A 623 -35.73 -44.22 -2.66
CA PRO A 623 -34.84 -45.15 -3.40
C PRO A 623 -33.58 -45.57 -2.65
N GLN A 624 -33.07 -44.70 -1.75
CA GLN A 624 -31.88 -44.97 -0.96
C GLN A 624 -32.11 -45.89 0.24
N GLU A 625 -33.36 -46.16 0.67
CA GLU A 625 -33.67 -47.06 1.79
C GLU A 625 -33.22 -48.51 1.53
N ALA A 626 -32.91 -48.88 0.28
CA ALA A 626 -32.27 -50.15 -0.02
C ALA A 626 -30.90 -50.29 0.68
N HIS A 627 -30.18 -49.18 0.86
CA HIS A 627 -28.81 -49.11 1.42
C HIS A 627 -28.73 -48.32 2.74
N MET A 628 -29.73 -47.49 3.01
CA MET A 628 -29.87 -46.66 4.21
C MET A 628 -30.99 -47.17 5.12
N ARG A 629 -30.89 -46.86 6.42
CA ARG A 629 -31.91 -47.07 7.43
C ARG A 629 -32.34 -45.71 7.97
N PHE A 630 -33.37 -45.16 7.34
CA PHE A 630 -33.95 -43.87 7.70
C PHE A 630 -34.94 -43.98 8.86
N GLY A 631 -34.88 -43.03 9.79
CA GLY A 631 -35.86 -42.86 10.85
C GLY A 631 -37.07 -42.02 10.44
N PRO A 632 -38.03 -41.80 11.36
CA PRO A 632 -39.28 -41.09 11.09
C PRO A 632 -39.13 -39.72 10.40
N ARG A 633 -38.10 -38.93 10.73
CA ARG A 633 -37.83 -37.60 10.16
C ARG A 633 -37.41 -37.61 8.69
N TRP A 634 -36.99 -38.76 8.16
CA TRP A 634 -36.68 -38.97 6.74
C TRP A 634 -37.83 -39.65 5.98
N GLN A 635 -38.86 -40.14 6.67
CA GLN A 635 -40.05 -40.74 6.06
C GLN A 635 -41.05 -39.66 5.60
N VAL A 636 -40.59 -38.75 4.74
CA VAL A 636 -41.34 -37.54 4.32
C VAL A 636 -42.00 -37.64 2.94
N LEU A 637 -41.60 -38.62 2.12
CA LEU A 637 -42.12 -38.77 0.75
C LEU A 637 -43.57 -39.27 0.78
N ARG A 638 -44.50 -38.56 0.13
CA ARG A 638 -45.94 -38.92 0.15
C ARG A 638 -46.44 -39.36 -1.21
N GLU A 639 -46.06 -38.61 -2.25
CA GLU A 639 -46.48 -38.86 -3.64
C GLU A 639 -45.30 -38.58 -4.58
N THR A 640 -45.20 -39.35 -5.66
CA THR A 640 -44.25 -39.13 -6.75
C THR A 640 -44.93 -39.23 -8.10
N ALA A 641 -44.42 -38.51 -9.08
CA ALA A 641 -44.87 -38.52 -10.46
C ALA A 641 -43.63 -38.40 -11.36
N PHE A 642 -43.41 -39.36 -12.28
CA PHE A 642 -42.27 -39.36 -13.20
C PHE A 642 -42.71 -39.12 -14.66
N GLY A 643 -41.95 -38.27 -15.35
CA GLY A 643 -42.04 -37.96 -16.77
C GLY A 643 -40.75 -38.30 -17.52
N THR A 644 -40.55 -37.68 -18.69
CA THR A 644 -39.31 -37.89 -19.47
C THR A 644 -38.22 -36.92 -19.01
N GLY A 645 -37.30 -37.39 -18.16
CA GLY A 645 -36.18 -36.57 -17.65
C GLY A 645 -36.56 -35.54 -16.59
N GLU A 646 -37.82 -35.54 -16.13
CA GLU A 646 -38.31 -34.71 -15.03
C GLU A 646 -39.27 -35.50 -14.12
N GLY A 647 -39.42 -35.06 -12.88
CA GLY A 647 -40.32 -35.65 -11.91
C GLY A 647 -40.84 -34.63 -10.88
N LEU A 648 -42.00 -34.91 -10.31
CA LEU A 648 -42.61 -34.12 -9.24
C LEU A 648 -42.92 -35.00 -8.03
N ALA A 649 -42.55 -34.55 -6.83
CA ALA A 649 -42.90 -35.22 -5.58
C ALA A 649 -43.57 -34.27 -4.59
N ARG A 650 -44.50 -34.81 -3.79
CA ARG A 650 -45.06 -34.15 -2.60
C ARG A 650 -44.41 -34.76 -1.36
N LEU A 651 -43.83 -33.91 -0.52
CA LEU A 651 -43.18 -34.29 0.72
C LEU A 651 -43.78 -33.52 1.88
N SER A 652 -43.94 -34.16 3.04
CA SER A 652 -44.48 -33.53 4.24
C SER A 652 -43.72 -34.04 5.46
N LEU A 653 -43.31 -33.10 6.33
CA LEU A 653 -42.83 -33.42 7.66
C LEU A 653 -44.00 -33.84 8.57
N ASP A 654 -43.77 -34.85 9.41
CA ASP A 654 -44.73 -35.25 10.43
C ASP A 654 -44.59 -34.36 11.69
N SER A 655 -45.64 -34.32 12.52
CA SER A 655 -45.74 -33.39 13.66
C SER A 655 -44.61 -33.50 14.70
N ALA A 656 -43.94 -34.66 14.79
CA ALA A 656 -42.81 -34.86 15.69
C ALA A 656 -41.52 -34.15 15.23
N ALA A 657 -41.36 -33.94 13.92
CA ALA A 657 -40.21 -33.24 13.32
C ALA A 657 -40.40 -31.71 13.27
N GLN A 658 -41.64 -31.23 13.45
CA GLN A 658 -41.99 -29.81 13.42
C GLN A 658 -41.41 -29.02 14.61
N ALA A 659 -41.12 -29.70 15.72
CA ALA A 659 -40.58 -29.07 16.93
C ALA A 659 -39.07 -28.76 16.87
N ASP A 660 -38.37 -29.19 15.81
CA ASP A 660 -36.90 -29.08 15.71
C ASP A 660 -36.39 -27.66 15.37
N GLY A 661 -37.27 -26.76 14.92
CA GLY A 661 -37.00 -25.31 14.82
C GLY A 661 -35.96 -24.87 13.77
N LEU A 662 -35.61 -25.74 12.82
CA LEU A 662 -34.60 -25.50 11.78
C LEU A 662 -35.14 -24.70 10.59
N GLN A 663 -34.31 -23.83 10.00
CA GLN A 663 -34.67 -23.08 8.77
C GLN A 663 -34.80 -23.98 7.54
N LEU A 664 -33.99 -25.02 7.46
CA LEU A 664 -34.00 -26.03 6.41
C LEU A 664 -33.86 -27.40 7.08
N HIS A 665 -34.97 -28.13 7.18
CA HIS A 665 -34.97 -29.42 7.85
C HIS A 665 -34.18 -30.47 7.02
N PRO A 666 -33.09 -31.07 7.56
CA PRO A 666 -32.22 -31.99 6.82
C PRO A 666 -32.97 -33.15 6.17
N GLY A 667 -33.84 -33.86 6.90
CA GLY A 667 -34.60 -34.99 6.35
C GLY A 667 -35.59 -34.62 5.26
N LEU A 668 -36.19 -33.42 5.32
CA LEU A 668 -37.08 -32.95 4.24
C LEU A 668 -36.28 -32.62 3.00
N LEU A 669 -35.20 -31.85 3.16
CA LEU A 669 -34.34 -31.41 2.05
C LEU A 669 -33.61 -32.59 1.38
N ASP A 670 -33.19 -33.58 2.17
CA ASP A 670 -32.45 -34.75 1.68
C ASP A 670 -33.32 -35.56 0.72
N ILE A 671 -34.52 -35.94 1.16
CA ILE A 671 -35.45 -36.67 0.29
C ILE A 671 -35.97 -35.77 -0.83
N ALA A 672 -36.21 -34.48 -0.59
CA ALA A 672 -36.67 -33.56 -1.63
C ALA A 672 -35.65 -33.42 -2.77
N THR A 673 -34.35 -33.62 -2.52
CA THR A 673 -33.30 -33.60 -3.54
C THR A 673 -32.91 -35.00 -4.03
N GLY A 674 -33.18 -36.06 -3.25
CA GLY A 674 -32.76 -37.43 -3.50
C GLY A 674 -33.84 -38.43 -3.94
N TRP A 675 -35.10 -38.04 -4.05
CA TRP A 675 -36.19 -39.00 -4.38
C TRP A 675 -36.20 -39.49 -5.83
N ALA A 676 -35.64 -38.73 -6.78
CA ALA A 676 -35.85 -38.92 -8.21
C ALA A 676 -34.81 -39.82 -8.92
N MET A 677 -34.21 -40.79 -8.21
CA MET A 677 -33.14 -41.64 -8.75
C MET A 677 -33.55 -42.45 -9.99
N ASP A 678 -34.83 -42.80 -10.10
CA ASP A 678 -35.39 -43.55 -11.24
C ASP A 678 -35.33 -42.76 -12.57
N LEU A 679 -35.04 -41.45 -12.54
CA LEU A 679 -34.78 -40.67 -13.75
C LEU A 679 -33.40 -40.97 -14.36
N ILE A 680 -32.45 -41.52 -13.61
CA ILE A 680 -31.08 -41.79 -14.09
C ILE A 680 -31.12 -42.96 -15.10
N PRO A 681 -30.65 -42.78 -16.34
CA PRO A 681 -30.62 -43.84 -17.32
C PRO A 681 -29.82 -45.06 -16.82
N GLY A 682 -30.46 -46.23 -16.83
CA GLY A 682 -29.85 -47.49 -16.40
C GLY A 682 -29.75 -47.67 -14.89
N TYR A 683 -30.42 -46.83 -14.09
CA TYR A 683 -30.46 -46.97 -12.64
C TYR A 683 -30.98 -48.34 -12.20
N ALA A 684 -30.30 -48.92 -11.22
CA ALA A 684 -30.74 -50.10 -10.50
C ALA A 684 -30.48 -49.90 -8.99
N GLN A 685 -31.37 -50.40 -8.15
CA GLN A 685 -31.28 -50.29 -6.69
C GLN A 685 -30.10 -51.05 -6.06
N GLY A 686 -29.21 -51.65 -6.85
CA GLY A 686 -28.06 -52.44 -6.37
C GLY A 686 -26.89 -51.62 -5.82
N HIS A 687 -26.84 -50.32 -6.06
CA HIS A 687 -25.72 -49.46 -5.65
C HIS A 687 -26.19 -48.22 -4.88
N LEU A 688 -25.38 -47.80 -3.91
CA LEU A 688 -25.59 -46.56 -3.17
C LEU A 688 -25.12 -45.37 -4.02
N TRP A 689 -25.96 -44.35 -4.14
CA TRP A 689 -25.67 -43.08 -4.81
C TRP A 689 -25.58 -41.99 -3.76
N VAL A 690 -24.48 -41.25 -3.74
CA VAL A 690 -24.21 -40.22 -2.74
C VAL A 690 -24.03 -38.86 -3.40
N PRO A 691 -24.47 -37.76 -2.76
CA PRO A 691 -24.19 -36.42 -3.24
C PRO A 691 -22.69 -36.12 -3.11
N VAL A 692 -22.11 -35.59 -4.18
CA VAL A 692 -20.71 -35.12 -4.22
C VAL A 692 -20.64 -33.61 -4.04
N GLY A 693 -21.70 -32.90 -4.45
CA GLY A 693 -21.78 -31.46 -4.26
C GLY A 693 -23.00 -30.81 -4.92
N TYR A 694 -23.14 -29.51 -4.66
CA TYR A 694 -24.16 -28.62 -5.22
C TYR A 694 -23.45 -27.47 -5.93
N GLY A 695 -23.76 -27.24 -7.22
CA GLY A 695 -23.21 -26.10 -7.96
C GLY A 695 -23.68 -24.78 -7.38
N ARG A 696 -25.00 -24.59 -7.26
CA ARG A 696 -25.60 -23.44 -6.57
C ARG A 696 -26.91 -23.80 -5.89
N MET A 697 -27.09 -23.39 -4.64
CA MET A 697 -28.35 -23.52 -3.91
C MET A 697 -28.74 -22.16 -3.32
N THR A 698 -29.91 -21.66 -3.71
CA THR A 698 -30.44 -20.37 -3.23
C THR A 698 -31.73 -20.58 -2.45
N ARG A 699 -31.81 -20.00 -1.25
CA ARG A 699 -33.03 -19.97 -0.43
C ARG A 699 -33.73 -18.63 -0.64
N HIS A 700 -34.91 -18.67 -1.26
CA HIS A 700 -35.73 -17.48 -1.57
C HIS A 700 -36.72 -17.15 -0.44
N HIS A 701 -37.27 -18.19 0.19
CA HIS A 701 -38.24 -18.10 1.28
C HIS A 701 -38.01 -19.21 2.32
N ASP A 702 -38.71 -19.14 3.45
CA ASP A 702 -38.76 -20.21 4.44
C ASP A 702 -39.32 -21.49 3.80
N LEU A 703 -38.77 -22.65 4.18
CA LEU A 703 -39.21 -23.94 3.66
C LEU A 703 -40.43 -24.41 4.47
N PRO A 704 -41.62 -24.54 3.88
CA PRO A 704 -42.82 -24.97 4.59
C PRO A 704 -42.75 -26.45 4.98
N GLU A 705 -43.67 -26.87 5.85
CA GLU A 705 -43.76 -28.26 6.33
C GLU A 705 -44.12 -29.25 5.21
N GLU A 706 -44.97 -28.80 4.28
CA GLU A 706 -45.31 -29.52 3.06
C GLU A 706 -44.70 -28.82 1.85
N VAL A 707 -43.92 -29.55 1.07
CA VAL A 707 -43.22 -29.03 -0.12
C VAL A 707 -43.48 -29.90 -1.34
N PHE A 708 -43.46 -29.26 -2.49
CA PHE A 708 -43.44 -29.89 -3.80
C PHE A 708 -42.03 -29.77 -4.39
N SER A 709 -41.40 -30.91 -4.67
CA SER A 709 -40.08 -31.00 -5.29
C SER A 709 -40.22 -31.34 -6.76
N HIS A 710 -39.88 -30.38 -7.63
CA HIS A 710 -39.74 -30.59 -9.08
C HIS A 710 -38.27 -30.81 -9.39
N VAL A 711 -37.95 -31.97 -9.95
CA VAL A 711 -36.58 -32.39 -10.26
C VAL A 711 -36.43 -32.61 -11.76
N ARG A 712 -35.33 -32.14 -12.35
CA ARG A 712 -34.96 -32.39 -13.74
C ARG A 712 -33.56 -32.99 -13.82
N LEU A 713 -33.41 -34.09 -14.55
CA LEU A 713 -32.11 -34.65 -14.89
C LEU A 713 -31.47 -33.78 -15.98
N THR A 714 -30.29 -33.24 -15.72
CA THR A 714 -29.54 -32.38 -16.65
C THR A 714 -28.39 -33.10 -17.33
N GLY A 715 -27.91 -34.22 -16.77
CA GLY A 715 -26.91 -35.07 -17.41
C GLY A 715 -26.48 -36.26 -16.55
N GLY A 716 -25.71 -37.17 -17.15
CA GLY A 716 -25.17 -38.36 -16.50
C GLY A 716 -25.99 -39.64 -16.69
N SER A 717 -25.42 -40.77 -16.31
CA SER A 717 -26.04 -42.10 -16.40
C SER A 717 -25.45 -43.07 -15.39
N SER A 718 -26.12 -44.21 -15.17
CA SER A 718 -25.56 -45.28 -14.35
C SER A 718 -24.29 -45.91 -14.95
N ALA A 719 -24.10 -45.84 -16.27
CA ALA A 719 -22.88 -46.35 -16.91
C ALA A 719 -21.66 -45.45 -16.63
N GLU A 720 -21.87 -44.15 -16.51
CA GLU A 720 -20.85 -43.17 -16.15
C GLU A 720 -20.61 -43.12 -14.63
N GLY A 721 -21.51 -43.72 -13.84
CA GLY A 721 -21.45 -43.69 -12.38
C GLY A 721 -21.70 -42.31 -11.78
N THR A 722 -22.24 -41.37 -12.56
CA THR A 722 -22.52 -39.98 -12.13
C THR A 722 -23.85 -39.48 -12.70
N ALA A 723 -24.55 -38.63 -11.97
CA ALA A 723 -25.79 -37.97 -12.41
C ALA A 723 -25.86 -36.52 -11.92
N ARG A 724 -26.50 -35.64 -12.69
CA ARG A 724 -26.71 -34.22 -12.35
C ARG A 724 -28.17 -33.83 -12.43
N PHE A 725 -28.63 -33.08 -11.43
CA PHE A 725 -30.01 -32.64 -11.30
C PHE A 725 -30.12 -31.14 -11.00
N ASP A 726 -31.17 -30.53 -11.53
CA ASP A 726 -31.69 -29.26 -11.03
C ASP A 726 -32.99 -29.53 -10.25
N VAL A 727 -33.18 -28.83 -9.13
CA VAL A 727 -34.30 -29.04 -8.21
C VAL A 727 -34.93 -27.71 -7.82
N TRP A 728 -36.25 -27.63 -7.91
CA TRP A 728 -37.06 -26.52 -7.42
C TRP A 728 -38.01 -27.01 -6.33
N LEU A 729 -37.89 -26.42 -5.14
CA LEU A 729 -38.79 -26.69 -4.02
C LEU A 729 -39.79 -25.55 -3.89
N SER A 730 -41.07 -25.89 -3.78
CA SER A 730 -42.15 -24.91 -3.67
C SER A 730 -43.20 -25.29 -2.62
N GLY A 731 -43.97 -24.31 -2.16
CA GLY A 731 -45.18 -24.54 -1.38
C GLY A 731 -46.35 -25.07 -2.23
N ALA A 732 -47.49 -25.33 -1.60
CA ALA A 732 -48.70 -25.83 -2.28
C ALA A 732 -49.30 -24.85 -3.30
N ASP A 733 -48.97 -23.56 -3.17
CA ASP A 733 -49.32 -22.49 -4.13
C ASP A 733 -48.35 -22.39 -5.32
N GLY A 734 -47.29 -23.21 -5.34
CA GLY A 734 -46.23 -23.19 -6.33
C GLY A 734 -45.16 -22.13 -6.10
N GLN A 735 -45.22 -21.33 -5.02
CA GLN A 735 -44.18 -20.35 -4.72
C GLN A 735 -42.85 -21.06 -4.42
N ILE A 736 -41.79 -20.70 -5.14
CA ILE A 736 -40.48 -21.35 -5.02
C ILE A 736 -39.79 -20.88 -3.75
N CYS A 737 -39.52 -21.81 -2.83
CA CYS A 737 -38.79 -21.56 -1.58
C CYS A 737 -37.28 -21.75 -1.76
N VAL A 738 -36.86 -22.78 -2.51
CA VAL A 738 -35.45 -23.15 -2.69
C VAL A 738 -35.20 -23.56 -4.13
N THR A 739 -34.09 -23.11 -4.70
CA THR A 739 -33.59 -23.56 -6.01
C THR A 739 -32.22 -24.20 -5.84
N VAL A 740 -32.01 -25.33 -6.51
CA VAL A 740 -30.75 -26.06 -6.58
C VAL A 740 -30.40 -26.25 -8.05
N GLU A 741 -29.22 -25.79 -8.42
CA GLU A 741 -28.63 -25.93 -9.75
C GLU A 741 -27.39 -26.82 -9.65
N GLY A 742 -27.30 -27.84 -10.51
CA GLY A 742 -26.14 -28.70 -10.60
C GLY A 742 -25.87 -29.58 -9.37
N LEU A 743 -26.91 -30.16 -8.76
CA LEU A 743 -26.74 -31.23 -7.78
C LEU A 743 -26.07 -32.42 -8.45
N SER A 744 -24.87 -32.79 -7.99
CA SER A 744 -24.07 -33.87 -8.56
C SER A 744 -24.06 -35.09 -7.64
N LEU A 745 -24.45 -36.24 -8.18
CA LEU A 745 -24.45 -37.53 -7.50
C LEU A 745 -23.41 -38.47 -8.11
N ARG A 746 -22.83 -39.35 -7.28
CA ARG A 746 -21.91 -40.39 -7.72
C ARG A 746 -22.28 -41.74 -7.12
N GLN A 747 -22.18 -42.76 -7.95
CA GLN A 747 -22.36 -44.14 -7.57
C GLN A 747 -21.13 -44.65 -6.81
N VAL A 748 -21.36 -45.28 -5.66
CA VAL A 748 -20.31 -45.93 -4.87
C VAL A 748 -20.25 -47.41 -5.24
N ALA A 749 -19.03 -47.95 -5.41
CA ALA A 749 -18.81 -49.33 -5.84
C ALA A 749 -19.40 -50.37 -4.86
N SER A 750 -19.41 -50.07 -3.55
CA SER A 750 -20.03 -50.87 -2.49
C SER A 750 -20.60 -49.95 -1.42
N ALA A 751 -21.82 -50.24 -0.95
CA ALA A 751 -22.41 -49.57 0.21
C ALA A 751 -21.72 -49.99 1.52
N ALA A 752 -21.24 -51.24 1.59
CA ALA A 752 -20.54 -51.77 2.77
C ALA A 752 -19.20 -51.05 2.96
N GLY A 753 -19.03 -50.45 4.14
CA GLY A 753 -17.80 -49.73 4.52
C GLY A 753 -17.69 -48.29 4.02
N PHE A 754 -18.70 -47.74 3.34
CA PHE A 754 -18.72 -46.32 2.92
C PHE A 754 -18.56 -45.35 4.11
N ALA A 755 -19.17 -45.69 5.24
CA ALA A 755 -19.09 -44.92 6.47
C ALA A 755 -17.77 -45.09 7.25
N LYS A 756 -16.97 -46.12 6.92
CA LYS A 756 -15.74 -46.42 7.67
C LYS A 756 -14.63 -45.47 7.29
N ALA A 757 -13.99 -44.88 8.29
CA ALA A 757 -12.87 -43.98 8.11
C ALA A 757 -11.73 -44.70 7.38
N GLN A 758 -11.39 -44.25 6.17
CA GLN A 758 -10.10 -44.56 5.57
C GLN A 758 -8.98 -43.94 6.44
N PRO A 759 -7.72 -44.35 6.30
CA PRO A 759 -6.60 -43.61 6.91
C PRO A 759 -6.63 -42.14 6.48
N LEU A 760 -6.27 -41.23 7.38
CA LEU A 760 -6.07 -39.82 7.05
C LEU A 760 -4.65 -39.64 6.52
N SER A 761 -4.49 -38.75 5.56
CA SER A 761 -3.19 -38.21 5.17
C SER A 761 -2.94 -36.87 5.89
N ARG A 762 -1.67 -36.48 6.03
CA ARG A 762 -1.31 -35.20 6.65
C ARG A 762 -1.92 -33.99 5.93
N ALA A 763 -2.11 -34.08 4.61
CA ALA A 763 -2.70 -33.01 3.81
C ALA A 763 -4.19 -32.78 4.12
N GLU A 764 -4.86 -33.77 4.70
CA GLU A 764 -6.29 -33.71 5.05
C GLU A 764 -6.54 -33.22 6.48
N VAL A 765 -5.49 -32.95 7.26
CA VAL A 765 -5.58 -32.53 8.66
C VAL A 765 -4.96 -31.15 8.84
N THR A 766 -5.76 -30.22 9.34
CA THR A 766 -5.32 -28.86 9.70
C THR A 766 -5.02 -28.78 11.19
N PHE A 767 -3.86 -28.24 11.56
CA PHE A 767 -3.45 -28.11 12.96
C PHE A 767 -3.62 -26.66 13.43
N GLU A 768 -4.41 -26.45 14.48
CA GLU A 768 -4.51 -25.14 15.10
C GLU A 768 -3.27 -24.89 15.98
N GLY A 769 -2.55 -23.79 15.69
CA GLY A 769 -1.27 -23.48 16.33
C GLY A 769 -0.03 -24.12 15.65
N GLY A 770 -0.21 -24.81 14.52
CA GLY A 770 0.83 -25.57 13.82
C GLY A 770 1.60 -24.85 12.72
N GLY A 771 1.54 -23.51 12.63
CA GLY A 771 2.63 -22.80 11.99
C GLY A 771 3.80 -22.89 12.94
N ALA A 772 4.77 -23.78 12.70
CA ALA A 772 5.98 -23.88 13.49
C ALA A 772 6.50 -22.45 13.72
N GLN A 773 6.40 -21.95 14.96
CA GLN A 773 6.98 -20.67 15.32
C GLN A 773 8.46 -20.83 15.09
N ALA A 774 8.94 -20.34 13.94
CA ALA A 774 10.37 -20.18 13.74
C ALA A 774 10.90 -19.46 14.99
N PRO A 775 11.95 -20.01 15.65
CA PRO A 775 12.50 -19.39 16.84
C PRO A 775 12.80 -17.93 16.54
N LEU A 776 12.43 -17.03 17.47
CA LEU A 776 12.72 -15.61 17.32
C LEU A 776 14.19 -15.42 17.02
N SER A 777 14.51 -14.64 15.99
CA SER A 777 15.90 -14.27 15.70
C SER A 777 16.54 -13.60 16.93
N ALA A 778 17.87 -13.57 16.97
CA ALA A 778 18.58 -12.86 18.03
C ALA A 778 18.18 -11.37 18.11
N ALA A 779 17.84 -10.75 16.97
CA ALA A 779 17.32 -9.38 16.92
C ALA A 779 15.91 -9.27 17.53
N GLU A 780 14.99 -10.17 17.18
CA GLU A 780 13.63 -10.19 17.72
C GLU A 780 13.60 -10.52 19.22
N THR A 781 14.47 -11.43 19.68
CA THR A 781 14.62 -11.76 21.11
C THR A 781 15.12 -10.55 21.90
N ARG A 782 16.11 -9.82 21.37
CA ARG A 782 16.58 -8.56 21.97
C ARG A 782 15.49 -7.50 21.98
N LEU A 783 14.72 -7.36 20.91
CA LEU A 783 13.60 -6.42 20.84
C LEU A 783 12.54 -6.77 21.88
N ALA A 784 12.13 -8.04 21.98
CA ALA A 784 11.18 -8.50 22.99
C ALA A 784 11.68 -8.25 24.43
N HIS A 785 12.97 -8.48 24.70
CA HIS A 785 13.59 -8.16 25.98
C HIS A 785 13.57 -6.65 26.28
N ASN A 786 14.02 -5.83 25.33
CA ASN A 786 14.02 -4.37 25.46
C ASN A 786 12.59 -3.82 25.63
N LEU A 787 11.61 -4.42 24.95
CA LEU A 787 10.19 -4.11 25.07
C LEU A 787 9.67 -4.43 26.47
N SER A 788 10.06 -5.56 27.08
CA SER A 788 9.67 -5.88 28.46
C SER A 788 10.18 -4.87 29.49
N GLN A 789 11.17 -4.06 29.13
CA GLN A 789 11.75 -2.98 29.92
C GLN A 789 11.34 -1.59 29.37
N GLY A 790 10.35 -1.56 28.46
CA GLY A 790 9.82 -0.35 27.87
C GLY A 790 9.02 0.51 28.86
N ILE A 791 8.65 1.72 28.43
CA ILE A 791 7.85 2.67 29.21
C ILE A 791 6.45 2.05 29.45
N PRO A 792 6.02 1.88 30.72
CA PRO A 792 4.67 1.43 31.03
C PRO A 792 3.62 2.50 30.70
N PRO A 793 2.39 2.13 30.26
CA PRO A 793 1.34 3.11 29.98
C PRO A 793 1.02 4.04 31.16
N SER A 794 1.03 3.50 32.37
CA SER A 794 0.77 4.25 33.61
C SER A 794 1.77 5.39 33.85
N GLU A 795 3.02 5.25 33.41
CA GLU A 795 4.07 6.25 33.56
C GLU A 795 4.19 7.19 32.36
N GLY A 796 3.86 6.71 31.16
CA GLY A 796 4.01 7.45 29.91
C GLY A 796 3.26 8.78 29.88
N ALA A 797 2.06 8.85 30.46
CA ALA A 797 1.31 10.10 30.55
C ALA A 797 1.98 11.14 31.46
N ALA A 798 2.54 10.72 32.59
CA ALA A 798 3.29 11.60 33.49
C ALA A 798 4.58 12.13 32.82
N LEU A 799 5.25 11.27 32.04
CA LEU A 799 6.43 11.65 31.24
C LEU A 799 6.09 12.66 30.14
N PHE A 800 4.93 12.51 29.49
CA PHE A 800 4.44 13.50 28.51
C PHE A 800 4.29 14.88 29.17
N GLU A 801 3.63 14.96 30.32
CA GLU A 801 3.46 16.24 31.03
C GLU A 801 4.80 16.83 31.47
N ALA A 802 5.72 15.99 31.95
CA ALA A 802 7.04 16.45 32.37
C ALA A 802 7.85 16.99 31.17
N ALA A 803 7.78 16.34 30.01
CA ALA A 803 8.39 16.84 28.78
C ALA A 803 7.80 18.21 28.38
N LEU A 804 6.48 18.36 28.51
CA LEU A 804 5.77 19.63 28.36
C LEU A 804 6.13 20.67 29.44
N ARG A 805 6.88 20.37 30.50
CA ARG A 805 7.37 21.41 31.43
C ARG A 805 8.79 21.89 31.12
N THR A 806 9.56 21.12 30.34
CA THR A 806 10.99 21.42 30.09
C THR A 806 11.28 22.66 29.23
N GLU A 807 10.28 23.20 28.54
CA GLU A 807 10.40 24.29 27.53
C GLU A 807 11.41 24.02 26.40
N ARG A 808 11.82 22.75 26.21
CA ARG A 808 12.69 22.35 25.11
C ARG A 808 11.85 21.97 23.88
N PRO A 809 12.28 22.36 22.66
CA PRO A 809 11.58 21.98 21.43
C PRO A 809 11.74 20.48 21.12
N VAL A 810 12.80 19.84 21.61
CA VAL A 810 13.09 18.41 21.35
C VAL A 810 13.53 17.75 22.64
N VAL A 811 12.88 16.64 22.99
CA VAL A 811 13.22 15.80 24.16
C VAL A 811 13.24 14.33 23.75
N VAL A 812 14.18 13.55 24.27
CA VAL A 812 14.22 12.08 24.12
C VAL A 812 13.87 11.44 25.45
N ILE A 813 12.89 10.54 25.45
CA ILE A 813 12.42 9.84 26.64
C ILE A 813 12.63 8.34 26.41
N SER A 814 13.47 7.72 27.23
CA SER A 814 13.81 6.30 27.15
C SER A 814 13.84 5.72 28.55
N SER A 815 13.20 4.56 28.74
CA SER A 815 13.33 3.75 29.96
C SER A 815 14.69 3.02 30.02
N LEU A 816 15.35 2.88 28.87
CA LEU A 816 16.65 2.25 28.71
C LEU A 816 17.76 3.30 28.58
N ASP A 817 19.00 2.94 28.93
CA ASP A 817 20.15 3.82 28.78
C ASP A 817 20.41 4.13 27.29
N LEU A 818 20.23 5.40 26.91
CA LEU A 818 20.30 5.82 25.51
C LEU A 818 21.70 5.64 24.89
N PRO A 819 22.82 6.00 25.56
CA PRO A 819 24.16 5.69 25.07
C PRO A 819 24.39 4.20 24.82
N ALA A 820 23.92 3.32 25.73
CA ALA A 820 23.98 1.88 25.53
C ALA A 820 23.16 1.43 24.31
N LEU A 821 21.95 1.96 24.11
CA LEU A 821 21.12 1.66 22.94
C LEU A 821 21.76 2.11 21.61
N ILE A 822 22.40 3.30 21.60
CA ILE A 822 23.14 3.80 20.44
C ILE A 822 24.28 2.85 20.10
N THR A 823 25.06 2.44 21.11
CA THR A 823 26.19 1.51 20.96
C THR A 823 25.71 0.14 20.50
N GLN A 824 24.63 -0.39 21.09
CA GLN A 824 24.01 -1.66 20.71
C GLN A 824 23.54 -1.64 19.26
N SER A 825 22.93 -0.54 18.81
CA SER A 825 22.45 -0.40 17.43
C SER A 825 23.60 -0.25 16.43
N ALA A 826 24.74 0.30 16.86
CA ALA A 826 25.95 0.47 16.04
C ALA A 826 26.77 -0.82 15.89
N ALA A 827 26.62 -1.79 16.80
CA ALA A 827 27.38 -3.04 16.76
C ALA A 827 26.98 -3.99 15.61
N GLY A 828 25.87 -3.74 14.92
CA GLY A 828 25.35 -4.61 13.85
C GLY A 828 24.92 -5.99 14.35
N PRO A 829 24.32 -6.84 13.48
CA PRO A 829 24.21 -8.26 13.77
C PRO A 829 25.62 -8.87 13.81
N GLU A 830 25.93 -9.66 14.84
CA GLU A 830 27.21 -10.37 14.99
C GLU A 830 27.50 -11.15 13.70
N THR A 831 28.36 -10.58 12.86
CA THR A 831 28.96 -11.32 11.77
C THR A 831 30.10 -12.07 12.44
N GLN A 832 29.97 -13.39 12.59
CA GLN A 832 31.14 -14.24 12.86
C GLN A 832 32.05 -14.14 11.63
N ALA A 833 32.82 -13.06 11.56
CA ALA A 833 33.89 -12.86 10.61
C ALA A 833 35.10 -13.70 11.10
N GLY A 834 34.96 -15.01 11.01
CA GLY A 834 36.11 -15.89 10.78
C GLY A 834 36.44 -15.91 9.28
N PRO A 835 37.68 -16.25 8.88
CA PRO A 835 37.98 -16.49 7.47
C PRO A 835 37.01 -17.55 6.93
N SER A 836 36.58 -17.40 5.68
CA SER A 836 35.70 -18.33 4.96
C SER A 836 36.13 -19.79 5.14
N GLN A 837 35.65 -20.42 6.20
CA GLN A 837 35.59 -21.87 6.33
C GLN A 837 34.28 -22.22 5.67
N SER A 838 34.36 -22.80 4.47
CA SER A 838 33.23 -23.50 3.93
C SER A 838 32.88 -24.63 4.90
N PHE A 839 31.60 -24.72 5.26
CA PHE A 839 31.12 -25.79 6.13
C PHE A 839 30.71 -26.98 5.26
N GLU A 840 31.04 -28.20 5.69
CA GLU A 840 30.47 -29.42 5.10
C GLU A 840 28.94 -29.42 5.28
N ARG A 841 28.21 -30.01 4.33
CA ARG A 841 26.74 -30.15 4.40
C ARG A 841 26.34 -30.74 5.76
N PRO A 842 25.46 -30.08 6.55
CA PRO A 842 24.99 -30.61 7.83
C PRO A 842 24.35 -32.01 7.68
N GLU A 843 24.35 -32.84 8.74
CA GLU A 843 23.58 -34.09 8.76
C GLU A 843 22.07 -33.77 8.74
N LEU A 844 21.49 -33.72 7.53
CA LEU A 844 20.07 -33.54 7.27
C LEU A 844 19.38 -34.91 7.11
N GLU A 845 18.09 -35.01 7.44
CA GLU A 845 17.29 -36.22 7.19
C GLU A 845 17.09 -36.53 5.69
N THR A 846 17.42 -35.58 4.81
CA THR A 846 17.33 -35.70 3.35
C THR A 846 18.65 -36.19 2.73
N ASP A 847 18.57 -37.16 1.82
CA ASP A 847 19.72 -37.59 1.01
C ASP A 847 20.18 -36.48 0.05
N TYR A 848 21.50 -36.36 -0.16
CA TYR A 848 22.06 -35.40 -1.10
C TYR A 848 21.68 -35.76 -2.55
N VAL A 849 21.08 -34.80 -3.26
CA VAL A 849 20.75 -34.91 -4.70
C VAL A 849 21.40 -33.74 -5.43
N ALA A 850 22.25 -34.02 -6.42
CA ALA A 850 23.00 -33.00 -7.15
C ALA A 850 22.12 -32.17 -8.11
N PRO A 851 22.45 -30.88 -8.38
CA PRO A 851 21.77 -30.07 -9.39
C PRO A 851 21.86 -30.63 -10.82
N GLU A 852 20.72 -30.84 -11.48
CA GLU A 852 20.63 -31.43 -12.82
C GLU A 852 20.48 -30.36 -13.91
N THR A 853 19.63 -29.33 -13.69
CA THR A 853 19.36 -28.27 -14.67
C THR A 853 20.31 -27.07 -14.55
N ASP A 854 20.43 -26.26 -15.60
CA ASP A 854 21.28 -25.06 -15.58
C ASP A 854 20.78 -24.04 -14.53
N ILE A 855 19.46 -23.89 -14.37
CA ILE A 855 18.84 -23.05 -13.33
C ILE A 855 19.20 -23.58 -11.93
N GLN A 856 19.09 -24.90 -11.72
CA GLN A 856 19.45 -25.51 -10.43
C GLN A 856 20.94 -25.33 -10.12
N ARG A 857 21.83 -25.45 -11.11
CA ARG A 857 23.28 -25.26 -10.92
C ARG A 857 23.64 -23.83 -10.52
N VAL A 858 23.04 -22.83 -11.16
CA VAL A 858 23.28 -21.41 -10.82
C VAL A 858 22.68 -21.08 -9.46
N LEU A 859 21.46 -21.56 -9.15
CA LEU A 859 20.86 -21.40 -7.83
C LEU A 859 21.69 -22.05 -6.72
N ALA A 860 22.20 -23.26 -6.95
CA ALA A 860 23.10 -23.93 -6.00
C ALA A 860 24.36 -23.10 -5.75
N GLY A 861 24.95 -22.51 -6.80
CA GLY A 861 26.08 -21.59 -6.66
C GLY A 861 25.75 -20.35 -5.81
N PHE A 862 24.58 -19.75 -6.02
CA PHE A 862 24.13 -18.61 -5.19
C PHE A 862 23.95 -19.00 -3.72
N TRP A 863 23.39 -20.19 -3.46
CA TRP A 863 23.19 -20.68 -2.09
C TRP A 863 24.53 -21.01 -1.41
N GLN A 864 25.47 -21.63 -2.13
CA GLN A 864 26.83 -21.89 -1.64
C GLN A 864 27.55 -20.58 -1.27
N GLU A 865 27.49 -19.57 -2.14
CA GLU A 865 28.10 -18.25 -1.92
C GLU A 865 27.48 -17.53 -0.72
N LEU A 866 26.16 -17.59 -0.59
CA LEU A 866 25.41 -16.84 0.41
C LEU A 866 25.38 -17.51 1.79
N LEU A 867 25.41 -18.84 1.84
CA LEU A 867 25.31 -19.63 3.07
C LEU A 867 26.67 -20.18 3.54
N GLY A 868 27.70 -20.19 2.67
CA GLY A 868 29.03 -20.70 3.00
C GLY A 868 29.10 -22.22 3.15
N VAL A 869 28.23 -22.97 2.45
CA VAL A 869 28.17 -24.45 2.48
C VAL A 869 28.76 -25.02 1.18
N ASP A 870 29.63 -26.04 1.28
CA ASP A 870 30.35 -26.58 0.11
C ASP A 870 29.46 -27.41 -0.85
N GLN A 871 28.51 -28.18 -0.32
CA GLN A 871 27.60 -29.00 -1.12
C GLN A 871 26.14 -28.75 -0.72
N VAL A 872 25.37 -28.16 -1.64
CA VAL A 872 23.93 -27.92 -1.48
C VAL A 872 23.18 -28.86 -2.41
N GLY A 873 22.38 -29.75 -1.85
CA GLY A 873 21.50 -30.65 -2.59
C GLY A 873 20.23 -29.93 -3.05
N ILE A 874 19.64 -30.35 -4.17
CA ILE A 874 18.47 -29.65 -4.74
C ILE A 874 17.22 -29.70 -3.86
N ARG A 875 17.15 -30.68 -2.96
CA ARG A 875 16.06 -30.86 -1.98
C ARG A 875 16.39 -30.31 -0.60
N ASP A 876 17.57 -29.71 -0.43
CA ASP A 876 17.93 -29.09 0.83
C ASP A 876 17.10 -27.82 0.99
N SER A 877 16.51 -27.67 2.18
CA SER A 877 15.79 -26.46 2.55
C SER A 877 16.77 -25.33 2.78
N PHE A 878 16.48 -24.16 2.20
CA PHE A 878 17.25 -22.93 2.39
C PHE A 878 17.46 -22.59 3.87
N PHE A 879 16.44 -22.84 4.70
CA PHE A 879 16.48 -22.53 6.13
C PHE A 879 17.25 -23.57 6.94
N ASP A 880 17.21 -24.85 6.54
CA ASP A 880 17.94 -25.92 7.23
C ASP A 880 19.47 -25.77 7.03
N LEU A 881 19.87 -25.09 5.96
CA LEU A 881 21.24 -24.70 5.65
C LEU A 881 21.68 -23.38 6.30
N GLY A 882 20.89 -22.83 7.23
CA GLY A 882 21.22 -21.60 7.96
C GLY A 882 20.80 -20.30 7.26
N GLY A 883 19.99 -20.39 6.20
CA GLY A 883 19.44 -19.23 5.53
C GLY A 883 18.44 -18.46 6.39
N HIS A 884 18.45 -17.13 6.28
CA HIS A 884 17.49 -16.24 6.95
C HIS A 884 17.07 -15.11 6.03
N SER A 885 16.07 -14.32 6.44
CA SER A 885 15.39 -13.33 5.57
C SER A 885 16.33 -12.32 4.90
N LEU A 886 17.45 -11.95 5.52
CA LEU A 886 18.46 -11.07 4.91
C LEU A 886 19.23 -11.76 3.78
N ILE A 887 19.57 -13.03 3.96
CA ILE A 887 20.24 -13.84 2.94
C ILE A 887 19.25 -14.16 1.81
N ALA A 888 17.99 -14.43 2.14
CA ALA A 888 16.90 -14.63 1.18
C ALA A 888 16.70 -13.41 0.26
N VAL A 889 16.76 -12.19 0.81
CA VAL A 889 16.68 -10.96 0.01
C VAL A 889 17.87 -10.83 -0.95
N ARG A 890 19.08 -11.15 -0.50
CA ARG A 890 20.27 -11.15 -1.38
C ARG A 890 20.16 -12.22 -2.47
N LEU A 891 19.69 -13.42 -2.11
CA LEU A 891 19.42 -14.50 -3.04
C LEU A 891 18.42 -14.06 -4.12
N PHE A 892 17.29 -13.47 -3.74
CA PHE A 892 16.30 -13.02 -4.72
C PHE A 892 16.75 -11.82 -5.55
N ALA A 893 17.63 -10.95 -5.01
CA ALA A 893 18.29 -9.92 -5.80
C ALA A 893 19.22 -10.54 -6.87
N MET A 894 19.96 -11.60 -6.51
CA MET A 894 20.80 -12.36 -7.46
C MET A 894 19.95 -13.10 -8.51
N VAL A 895 18.81 -13.68 -8.12
CA VAL A 895 17.83 -14.30 -9.02
C VAL A 895 17.24 -13.28 -10.00
N LYS A 896 16.82 -12.11 -9.50
CA LYS A 896 16.32 -11.00 -10.32
C LYS A 896 17.39 -10.52 -11.32
N LYS A 897 18.66 -10.45 -10.89
CA LYS A 897 19.78 -10.09 -11.78
C LYS A 897 20.03 -11.14 -12.86
N ALA A 898 19.99 -12.42 -12.52
CA ALA A 898 20.32 -13.51 -13.42
C ALA A 898 19.21 -13.81 -14.44
N TRP A 899 17.93 -13.71 -14.03
CA TRP A 899 16.80 -14.14 -14.87
C TRP A 899 15.70 -13.09 -15.06
N ALA A 900 15.84 -11.88 -14.50
CA ALA A 900 14.80 -10.84 -14.50
C ALA A 900 13.47 -11.29 -13.87
N VAL A 901 13.50 -12.34 -13.03
CA VAL A 901 12.34 -12.84 -12.29
C VAL A 901 12.35 -12.27 -10.89
N GLU A 902 11.23 -11.66 -10.49
CA GLU A 902 11.04 -11.12 -9.14
C GLU A 902 10.14 -12.05 -8.32
N PHE A 903 10.59 -12.40 -7.12
CA PHE A 903 9.84 -13.22 -6.17
C PHE A 903 9.70 -12.49 -4.84
N PRO A 904 8.51 -12.49 -4.23
CA PRO A 904 8.37 -12.08 -2.84
C PRO A 904 9.09 -13.10 -1.93
N ILE A 905 9.55 -12.65 -0.76
CA ILE A 905 10.27 -13.50 0.20
C ILE A 905 9.44 -14.73 0.61
N SER A 906 8.10 -14.61 0.59
CA SER A 906 7.15 -15.72 0.84
C SER A 906 7.41 -16.95 -0.02
N VAL A 907 8.00 -16.77 -1.21
CA VAL A 907 8.34 -17.89 -2.11
C VAL A 907 9.32 -18.87 -1.48
N LEU A 908 10.28 -18.43 -0.65
CA LEU A 908 11.16 -19.38 0.05
C LEU A 908 10.43 -20.16 1.15
N PHE A 909 9.26 -19.68 1.62
CA PHE A 909 8.43 -20.44 2.56
C PHE A 909 7.50 -21.43 1.85
N GLU A 910 7.06 -21.10 0.63
CA GLU A 910 6.21 -21.94 -0.21
C GLU A 910 7.03 -22.98 -1.01
N ALA A 911 8.25 -22.61 -1.41
CA ALA A 911 9.18 -23.37 -2.23
C ALA A 911 10.61 -23.31 -1.62
N PRO A 912 10.84 -23.94 -0.45
CA PRO A 912 12.07 -23.77 0.33
C PRO A 912 13.31 -24.46 -0.25
N THR A 913 13.22 -25.16 -1.37
CA THR A 913 14.32 -25.95 -1.96
C THR A 913 14.73 -25.41 -3.32
N ILE A 914 15.96 -25.71 -3.75
CA ILE A 914 16.44 -25.34 -5.09
C ILE A 914 15.56 -25.96 -6.18
N GLU A 915 15.10 -27.20 -6.00
CA GLU A 915 14.18 -27.89 -6.93
C GLU A 915 12.88 -27.09 -7.13
N ALA A 916 12.25 -26.65 -6.04
CA ALA A 916 11.00 -25.89 -6.09
C ALA A 916 11.21 -24.46 -6.61
N CYS A 917 12.27 -23.76 -6.18
CA CYS A 917 12.62 -22.45 -6.70
C CYS A 917 12.99 -22.49 -8.20
N ALA A 918 13.73 -23.50 -8.64
CA ALA A 918 14.07 -23.68 -10.05
C ALA A 918 12.83 -23.93 -10.90
N GLY A 919 11.84 -24.68 -10.40
CA GLY A 919 10.54 -24.88 -11.05
C GLY A 919 9.82 -23.55 -11.28
N LEU A 920 9.72 -22.71 -10.25
CA LEU A 920 9.08 -21.40 -10.36
C LEU A 920 9.81 -20.43 -11.32
N ILE A 921 11.14 -20.52 -11.42
CA ILE A 921 11.91 -19.75 -12.41
C ILE A 921 11.66 -20.31 -13.81
N ALA A 922 11.70 -21.63 -13.98
CA ALA A 922 11.48 -22.30 -15.26
C ALA A 922 10.08 -21.99 -15.82
N ASP A 923 9.04 -21.98 -14.98
CA ASP A 923 7.67 -21.63 -15.35
C ASP A 923 7.54 -20.21 -15.92
N ARG A 924 8.42 -19.28 -15.50
CA ARG A 924 8.41 -17.88 -15.92
C ARG A 924 9.37 -17.55 -17.07
N VAL A 925 10.42 -18.34 -17.23
CA VAL A 925 11.51 -18.08 -18.21
C VAL A 925 11.42 -19.02 -19.43
N GLY A 926 10.70 -20.15 -19.31
CA GLY A 926 10.57 -21.17 -20.35
C GLY A 926 11.76 -22.14 -20.38
N ASP A 927 11.49 -23.43 -20.31
CA ASP A 927 12.52 -24.47 -20.19
C ASP A 927 13.29 -24.67 -21.51
N ALA A 928 14.61 -24.44 -21.50
CA ALA A 928 15.49 -24.77 -22.62
C ALA A 928 16.26 -26.06 -22.29
N PRO A 929 16.13 -27.15 -23.09
CA PRO A 929 16.87 -28.37 -22.85
C PRO A 929 18.36 -28.20 -23.18
N SER A 930 19.17 -28.65 -22.25
CA SER A 930 20.63 -28.63 -22.23
C SER A 930 21.27 -29.52 -23.29
N GLY A 931 22.41 -29.08 -23.81
CA GLY A 931 23.23 -29.88 -24.70
C GLY A 931 24.49 -29.16 -25.21
N GLN A 932 25.50 -28.99 -24.35
CA GLN A 932 26.88 -29.47 -24.56
C GLN A 932 27.87 -28.76 -23.63
N SER A 933 28.62 -29.60 -22.93
CA SER A 933 29.65 -29.35 -21.93
C SER A 933 30.84 -28.54 -22.48
N GLN A 934 31.33 -27.57 -21.71
CA GLN A 934 32.69 -27.04 -21.89
C GLN A 934 33.54 -27.32 -20.64
N THR A 935 34.55 -28.16 -20.86
CA THR A 935 35.65 -28.50 -19.97
C THR A 935 36.65 -27.35 -19.82
N ALA A 936 37.28 -27.29 -18.65
CA ALA A 936 38.30 -26.34 -18.21
C ALA A 936 39.61 -26.34 -19.05
N PRO A 937 40.50 -25.33 -18.89
CA PRO A 937 41.42 -24.86 -19.91
C PRO A 937 42.80 -25.53 -19.88
N GLY A 938 43.40 -25.70 -21.06
CA GLY A 938 44.80 -26.12 -21.25
C GLY A 938 45.60 -25.05 -21.99
N GLU A 939 46.77 -24.74 -21.44
CA GLU A 939 47.74 -23.74 -21.88
C GLU A 939 48.36 -24.04 -23.27
N GLY A 940 48.68 -22.99 -24.04
CA GLY A 940 49.83 -23.01 -24.95
C GLY A 940 49.63 -22.51 -26.39
N ALA A 941 50.40 -21.47 -26.73
CA ALA A 941 50.90 -21.06 -28.05
C ALA A 941 50.06 -20.08 -28.93
N ALA A 942 50.66 -18.91 -29.18
CA ALA A 942 50.42 -18.01 -30.32
C ALA A 942 51.33 -18.40 -31.50
N PRO A 943 51.30 -17.76 -32.70
CA PRO A 943 50.29 -16.89 -33.34
C PRO A 943 49.91 -17.35 -34.78
N ASP A 944 48.82 -16.83 -35.38
CA ASP A 944 48.83 -16.27 -36.76
C ASP A 944 47.45 -15.77 -37.20
N GLY A 945 47.47 -14.73 -38.04
CA GLY A 945 46.34 -13.83 -38.31
C GLY A 945 45.25 -14.33 -39.26
N GLY A 946 44.18 -13.54 -39.32
CA GLY A 946 43.09 -13.69 -40.26
C GLY A 946 41.81 -13.07 -39.72
N ALA A 947 41.46 -11.88 -40.21
CA ALA A 947 40.23 -11.18 -39.86
C ALA A 947 38.98 -12.04 -40.15
N SER A 948 38.08 -12.17 -39.17
CA SER A 948 36.65 -12.35 -39.45
C SER A 948 35.81 -11.79 -38.29
N GLU A 949 34.90 -10.89 -38.64
CA GLU A 949 33.81 -10.39 -37.81
C GLU A 949 32.95 -11.56 -37.30
N THR A 950 32.82 -11.70 -35.98
CA THR A 950 31.70 -12.42 -35.36
C THR A 950 31.33 -11.74 -34.05
N GLY A 951 30.08 -11.27 -34.00
CA GLY A 951 29.53 -10.39 -32.97
C GLY A 951 29.49 -10.99 -31.57
N ALA A 952 29.93 -10.18 -30.61
CA ALA A 952 29.49 -10.29 -29.23
C ALA A 952 28.02 -9.85 -29.14
N PRO A 953 27.17 -10.49 -28.31
CA PRO A 953 25.81 -10.04 -28.10
C PRO A 953 25.86 -8.67 -27.42
N ALA A 954 25.55 -7.64 -28.19
CA ALA A 954 25.25 -6.33 -27.65
C ALA A 954 24.05 -6.49 -26.71
N HIS A 955 24.27 -6.36 -25.40
CA HIS A 955 23.24 -5.91 -24.50
C HIS A 955 22.90 -4.47 -24.89
N ALA A 956 22.07 -4.34 -25.92
CA ALA A 956 21.41 -3.10 -26.26
C ALA A 956 20.61 -2.67 -25.04
N ALA A 957 20.95 -1.49 -24.52
CA ALA A 957 20.11 -0.73 -23.62
C ALA A 957 18.66 -0.83 -24.10
N ARG A 958 17.76 -1.31 -23.24
CA ARG A 958 16.32 -1.38 -23.53
C ARG A 958 15.80 0.05 -23.72
N GLY A 959 15.83 0.52 -24.96
CA GLY A 959 15.12 1.73 -25.35
C GLY A 959 13.63 1.55 -25.10
N SER A 960 12.99 2.55 -24.50
CA SER A 960 11.54 2.60 -24.28
C SER A 960 10.79 2.21 -25.56
N ARG A 961 9.83 1.29 -25.44
CA ARG A 961 8.92 0.90 -26.54
C ARG A 961 8.02 2.07 -27.00
N PHE A 962 7.89 3.13 -26.19
CA PHE A 962 7.01 4.28 -26.41
C PHE A 962 7.81 5.58 -26.54
N THR A 963 7.32 6.48 -27.39
CA THR A 963 7.91 7.81 -27.65
C THR A 963 7.33 8.86 -26.70
N HIS A 964 6.03 8.81 -26.45
CA HIS A 964 5.27 9.81 -25.68
C HIS A 964 4.74 9.25 -24.35
N LEU A 965 4.38 7.98 -24.34
CA LEU A 965 3.71 7.34 -23.22
C LEU A 965 4.71 6.84 -22.18
N VAL A 966 4.53 7.28 -20.93
CA VAL A 966 5.37 6.95 -19.79
C VAL A 966 4.54 6.22 -18.73
N PRO A 967 4.84 4.95 -18.39
CA PRO A 967 4.19 4.29 -17.27
C PRO A 967 4.61 4.95 -15.95
N MET A 968 3.63 5.36 -15.15
CA MET A 968 3.84 6.04 -13.86
C MET A 968 3.36 5.21 -12.66
N HIS A 969 3.23 3.90 -12.84
CA HIS A 969 2.84 2.91 -11.84
C HIS A 969 3.93 1.83 -11.71
N GLN A 970 3.92 1.08 -10.61
CA GLN A 970 4.84 -0.05 -10.40
C GLN A 970 4.20 -1.37 -10.82
N GLY A 971 5.02 -2.30 -11.34
CA GLY A 971 4.55 -3.62 -11.79
C GLY A 971 3.57 -3.55 -12.96
N GLU A 972 2.58 -4.46 -13.00
CA GLU A 972 1.57 -4.54 -14.07
C GLU A 972 0.41 -3.54 -13.91
N GLY A 973 0.43 -2.68 -12.87
CA GLY A 973 -0.55 -1.61 -12.69
C GLY A 973 -1.92 -2.04 -12.15
N GLY A 974 -2.13 -3.31 -11.79
CA GLY A 974 -3.39 -3.78 -11.23
C GLY A 974 -4.50 -3.99 -12.27
N ALA A 975 -5.61 -4.59 -11.86
CA ALA A 975 -6.66 -5.07 -12.79
C ALA A 975 -7.66 -3.99 -13.24
N ARG A 976 -7.63 -2.77 -12.69
CA ARG A 976 -8.55 -1.70 -13.08
C ARG A 976 -8.16 -1.06 -14.40
N ARG A 977 -9.12 -0.37 -15.01
CA ARG A 977 -8.96 0.28 -16.32
C ARG A 977 -7.88 1.38 -16.30
N PRO A 978 -6.95 1.42 -17.27
CA PRO A 978 -5.91 2.45 -17.33
C PRO A 978 -6.44 3.90 -17.30
N PHE A 979 -5.65 4.81 -16.72
CA PHE A 979 -5.87 6.25 -16.78
C PHE A 979 -4.72 6.93 -17.54
N PHE A 980 -5.04 7.74 -18.55
CA PHE A 980 -4.06 8.43 -19.38
C PHE A 980 -4.11 9.95 -19.13
N LEU A 981 -3.00 10.54 -18.69
CA LEU A 981 -2.90 11.96 -18.34
C LEU A 981 -1.89 12.70 -19.22
N VAL A 982 -2.35 13.72 -19.96
CA VAL A 982 -1.49 14.55 -20.80
C VAL A 982 -0.76 15.63 -20.00
N ALA A 983 0.55 15.75 -20.20
CA ALA A 983 1.40 16.75 -19.58
C ALA A 983 1.02 18.19 -19.95
N GLY A 984 1.40 19.14 -19.09
CA GLY A 984 1.17 20.57 -19.30
C GLY A 984 2.06 21.20 -20.38
N MET A 985 2.08 22.54 -20.43
CA MET A 985 2.73 23.30 -21.52
C MET A 985 4.25 23.06 -21.67
N PHE A 986 4.93 22.62 -20.61
CA PHE A 986 6.34 22.25 -20.65
C PHE A 986 6.58 20.80 -21.10
N GLY A 987 5.51 20.02 -21.30
CA GLY A 987 5.57 18.69 -21.87
C GLY A 987 6.06 17.57 -20.94
N ASN A 988 6.50 17.89 -19.73
CA ASN A 988 7.01 16.93 -18.75
C ASN A 988 5.89 16.39 -17.82
N VAL A 989 5.89 15.08 -17.55
CA VAL A 989 4.91 14.38 -16.69
C VAL A 989 5.34 14.28 -15.22
N LEU A 990 6.57 14.68 -14.86
CA LEU A 990 7.18 14.42 -13.56
C LEU A 990 6.46 15.11 -12.38
N ASN A 991 5.79 16.25 -12.62
CA ASN A 991 4.97 16.92 -11.61
C ASN A 991 3.69 16.14 -11.25
N LEU A 992 3.33 15.13 -12.05
CA LEU A 992 2.12 14.31 -11.88
C LEU A 992 2.42 13.00 -11.14
N ARG A 993 3.67 12.75 -10.73
CA ARG A 993 4.11 11.50 -10.05
C ARG A 993 3.33 11.24 -8.76
N HIS A 994 3.10 12.29 -7.97
CA HIS A 994 2.41 12.13 -6.68
C HIS A 994 0.94 11.75 -6.90
N LEU A 995 0.30 12.36 -7.91
CA LEU A 995 -1.04 11.99 -8.33
C LEU A 995 -1.10 10.54 -8.84
N ALA A 996 -0.11 10.14 -9.65
CA ALA A 996 0.00 8.78 -10.17
C ALA A 996 0.18 7.75 -9.05
N HIS A 997 1.04 8.01 -8.06
CA HIS A 997 1.20 7.16 -6.86
C HIS A 997 -0.13 7.01 -6.10
N LEU A 998 -0.81 8.12 -5.85
CA LEU A 998 -2.05 8.12 -5.09
C LEU A 998 -3.21 7.44 -5.82
N ILE A 999 -3.26 7.48 -7.16
CA ILE A 999 -4.31 6.84 -7.97
C ILE A 999 -3.95 5.40 -8.37
N GLY A 1000 -2.67 5.09 -8.60
CA GLY A 1000 -2.22 4.00 -9.47
C GLY A 1000 -1.78 2.69 -8.79
N ALA A 1001 -2.13 2.46 -7.52
CA ALA A 1001 -1.81 1.20 -6.84
C ALA A 1001 -2.64 0.00 -7.34
N ASP A 1002 -3.89 0.24 -7.73
CA ASP A 1002 -4.83 -0.77 -8.25
C ASP A 1002 -5.21 -0.53 -9.72
N ARG A 1003 -4.64 0.52 -10.33
CA ARG A 1003 -4.96 1.02 -11.67
C ARG A 1003 -3.69 1.41 -12.43
N PRO A 1004 -3.50 0.98 -13.69
CA PRO A 1004 -2.39 1.44 -14.51
C PRO A 1004 -2.53 2.95 -14.78
N PHE A 1005 -1.50 3.71 -14.44
CA PHE A 1005 -1.46 5.16 -14.70
C PHE A 1005 -0.37 5.49 -15.72
N TYR A 1006 -0.72 6.23 -16.77
CA TYR A 1006 0.19 6.60 -17.86
C TYR A 1006 0.21 8.11 -18.06
N GLY A 1007 1.41 8.69 -18.06
CA GLY A 1007 1.63 10.08 -18.47
C GLY A 1007 1.94 10.16 -19.96
N LEU A 1008 1.42 11.18 -20.65
CA LEU A 1008 1.75 11.48 -22.05
C LEU A 1008 2.62 12.73 -22.10
N GLN A 1009 3.89 12.54 -22.44
CA GLN A 1009 4.91 13.60 -22.52
C GLN A 1009 5.02 14.18 -23.93
N ALA A 1010 5.44 15.44 -24.03
CA ALA A 1010 5.62 16.11 -25.33
C ALA A 1010 6.77 15.50 -26.14
N ARG A 1011 6.61 15.49 -27.46
CA ARG A 1011 7.70 15.16 -28.40
C ARG A 1011 8.84 16.18 -28.26
N GLY A 1012 10.08 15.71 -28.39
CA GLY A 1012 11.26 16.57 -28.28
C GLY A 1012 11.66 16.93 -26.86
N LEU A 1013 10.97 16.39 -25.85
CA LEU A 1013 11.46 16.45 -24.47
C LEU A 1013 12.78 15.67 -24.34
N PHE A 1014 12.94 14.55 -25.05
CA PHE A 1014 14.19 13.79 -25.10
C PHE A 1014 14.66 13.61 -26.55
N GLY A 1015 15.94 13.88 -26.81
CA GLY A 1015 16.58 13.75 -28.12
C GLY A 1015 16.32 14.94 -29.06
N ASP A 1016 16.83 14.85 -30.29
CA ASP A 1016 16.85 15.95 -31.27
C ASP A 1016 15.51 16.14 -32.02
N ALA A 1017 14.41 15.58 -31.51
CA ALA A 1017 13.11 15.60 -32.20
C ALA A 1017 12.40 16.94 -32.02
N THR A 1018 11.81 17.48 -33.09
CA THR A 1018 11.09 18.76 -33.02
C THR A 1018 9.75 18.62 -32.26
N PRO A 1019 9.44 19.51 -31.30
CA PRO A 1019 8.15 19.51 -30.61
C PRO A 1019 6.97 19.65 -31.57
N HIS A 1020 5.80 19.13 -31.17
CA HIS A 1020 4.56 19.36 -31.93
C HIS A 1020 4.17 20.83 -31.92
N ASP A 1021 3.85 21.38 -33.08
CA ASP A 1021 3.33 22.74 -33.28
C ASP A 1021 1.84 22.76 -33.70
N ASP A 1022 1.21 21.59 -33.76
CA ASP A 1022 -0.23 21.38 -33.96
C ASP A 1022 -0.77 20.37 -32.92
N LEU A 1023 -1.80 20.80 -32.19
CA LEU A 1023 -2.46 20.00 -31.14
C LEU A 1023 -3.26 18.82 -31.70
N VAL A 1024 -3.83 18.97 -32.91
CA VAL A 1024 -4.63 17.90 -33.55
C VAL A 1024 -3.72 16.74 -33.90
N GLN A 1025 -2.54 17.04 -34.48
CA GLN A 1025 -1.51 16.04 -34.77
C GLN A 1025 -0.93 15.41 -33.49
N ALA A 1026 -0.69 16.22 -32.45
CA ALA A 1026 -0.22 15.68 -31.16
C ALA A 1026 -1.20 14.67 -30.57
N ALA A 1027 -2.51 14.95 -30.61
CA ALA A 1027 -3.54 14.02 -30.17
C ALA A 1027 -3.56 12.73 -30.99
N THR A 1028 -3.38 12.80 -32.31
CA THR A 1028 -3.30 11.62 -33.19
C THR A 1028 -2.11 10.72 -32.82
N ASP A 1029 -0.93 11.30 -32.61
CA ASP A 1029 0.26 10.54 -32.23
C ASP A 1029 0.10 9.89 -30.84
N TYR A 1030 -0.55 10.60 -29.90
CA TYR A 1030 -0.83 10.06 -28.57
C TYR A 1030 -1.84 8.91 -28.60
N ILE A 1031 -2.90 9.00 -29.42
CA ILE A 1031 -3.89 7.91 -29.58
C ILE A 1031 -3.22 6.64 -30.09
N ALA A 1032 -2.26 6.75 -31.01
CA ALA A 1032 -1.54 5.61 -31.56
C ALA A 1032 -0.76 4.83 -30.47
N GLU A 1033 -0.25 5.50 -29.43
CA GLU A 1033 0.40 4.84 -28.29
C GLU A 1033 -0.61 4.38 -27.23
N ILE A 1034 -1.67 5.16 -26.97
CA ILE A 1034 -2.78 4.76 -26.06
C ILE A 1034 -3.39 3.43 -26.53
N LYS A 1035 -3.65 3.27 -27.84
CA LYS A 1035 -4.25 2.04 -28.40
C LYS A 1035 -3.34 0.81 -28.34
N GLN A 1036 -2.03 0.98 -28.16
CA GLN A 1036 -1.13 -0.15 -27.90
C GLN A 1036 -1.27 -0.70 -26.48
N VAL A 1037 -1.70 0.15 -25.53
CA VAL A 1037 -1.96 -0.23 -24.13
C VAL A 1037 -3.40 -0.71 -23.97
N GLN A 1038 -4.36 0.05 -24.50
CA GLN A 1038 -5.78 -0.26 -24.43
C GLN A 1038 -6.40 -0.12 -25.85
N PRO A 1039 -6.55 -1.23 -26.59
CA PRO A 1039 -7.00 -1.20 -27.99
C PRO A 1039 -8.37 -0.58 -28.22
N GLU A 1040 -9.29 -0.78 -27.27
CA GLU A 1040 -10.69 -0.33 -27.37
C GLU A 1040 -11.14 0.38 -26.08
N GLY A 1041 -12.08 1.31 -26.23
CA GLY A 1041 -12.73 1.98 -25.11
C GLY A 1041 -13.54 1.04 -24.20
N PRO A 1042 -14.09 1.56 -23.09
CA PRO A 1042 -14.15 2.97 -22.73
C PRO A 1042 -12.83 3.52 -22.18
N TYR A 1043 -12.46 4.76 -22.52
CA TYR A 1043 -11.23 5.43 -22.10
C TYR A 1043 -11.43 6.38 -20.91
N LEU A 1044 -10.41 6.48 -20.06
CA LEU A 1044 -10.31 7.49 -18.99
C LEU A 1044 -9.12 8.39 -19.29
N LEU A 1045 -9.43 9.65 -19.57
CA LEU A 1045 -8.47 10.65 -20.03
C LEU A 1045 -8.39 11.80 -19.03
N GLY A 1046 -7.27 12.49 -19.03
CA GLY A 1046 -7.16 13.80 -18.43
C GLY A 1046 -6.01 14.59 -19.00
N GLY A 1047 -5.90 15.84 -18.57
CA GLY A 1047 -4.73 16.65 -18.88
C GLY A 1047 -4.53 17.77 -17.88
N PHE A 1048 -3.26 18.10 -17.63
CA PHE A 1048 -2.85 19.18 -16.75
C PHE A 1048 -2.58 20.46 -17.52
N SER A 1049 -3.10 21.59 -17.03
CA SER A 1049 -2.92 22.90 -17.65
C SER A 1049 -3.27 22.82 -19.14
N GLY A 1050 -2.38 23.28 -20.01
CA GLY A 1050 -2.51 23.17 -21.46
C GLY A 1050 -2.74 21.76 -22.02
N GLY A 1051 -2.24 20.71 -21.37
CA GLY A 1051 -2.44 19.31 -21.78
C GLY A 1051 -3.91 18.87 -21.76
N GLY A 1052 -4.74 19.54 -20.96
CA GLY A 1052 -6.19 19.30 -20.98
C GLY A 1052 -6.86 19.64 -22.30
N ILE A 1053 -6.31 20.59 -23.06
CA ILE A 1053 -6.79 20.91 -24.42
C ILE A 1053 -6.49 19.74 -25.36
N THR A 1054 -5.31 19.14 -25.24
CA THR A 1054 -4.95 17.93 -26.01
C THR A 1054 -5.81 16.74 -25.60
N ALA A 1055 -6.06 16.54 -24.30
CA ALA A 1055 -6.94 15.47 -23.82
C ALA A 1055 -8.39 15.62 -24.34
N TYR A 1056 -8.86 16.87 -24.42
CA TYR A 1056 -10.15 17.19 -25.04
C TYR A 1056 -10.18 16.83 -26.53
N GLU A 1057 -9.11 17.13 -27.28
CA GLU A 1057 -8.99 16.72 -28.69
C GLU A 1057 -8.89 15.20 -28.87
N ILE A 1058 -8.15 14.51 -27.98
CA ILE A 1058 -8.06 13.04 -27.97
C ILE A 1058 -9.46 12.42 -27.84
N ALA A 1059 -10.30 12.97 -26.95
CA ALA A 1059 -11.66 12.47 -26.76
C ALA A 1059 -12.49 12.56 -28.05
N HIS A 1060 -12.45 13.70 -28.75
CA HIS A 1060 -13.13 13.88 -30.05
C HIS A 1060 -12.65 12.87 -31.09
N GLN A 1061 -11.34 12.65 -31.18
CA GLN A 1061 -10.77 11.73 -32.17
C GLN A 1061 -11.09 10.26 -31.85
N LEU A 1062 -11.10 9.85 -30.58
CA LEU A 1062 -11.48 8.51 -30.17
C LEU A 1062 -12.97 8.23 -30.44
N GLU A 1063 -13.86 9.16 -30.09
CA GLU A 1063 -15.30 9.01 -30.39
C GLU A 1063 -15.56 8.98 -31.90
N ALA A 1064 -14.84 9.78 -32.70
CA ALA A 1064 -14.92 9.73 -34.15
C ALA A 1064 -14.41 8.40 -34.74
N GLN A 1065 -13.56 7.67 -34.01
CA GLN A 1065 -13.10 6.32 -34.37
C GLN A 1065 -14.05 5.21 -33.87
N GLY A 1066 -15.15 5.56 -33.19
CA GLY A 1066 -16.14 4.62 -32.67
C GLY A 1066 -15.88 4.14 -31.24
N ASP A 1067 -14.88 4.68 -30.55
CA ASP A 1067 -14.58 4.34 -29.17
C ASP A 1067 -15.42 5.14 -28.16
N VAL A 1068 -15.61 4.58 -26.97
CA VAL A 1068 -16.28 5.26 -25.86
C VAL A 1068 -15.26 6.02 -25.01
N VAL A 1069 -15.57 7.25 -24.60
CA VAL A 1069 -14.78 8.01 -23.61
C VAL A 1069 -15.62 8.19 -22.35
N ALA A 1070 -15.25 7.49 -21.27
CA ALA A 1070 -16.03 7.51 -20.02
C ALA A 1070 -15.80 8.78 -19.19
N LEU A 1071 -14.62 9.38 -19.28
CA LEU A 1071 -14.24 10.57 -18.51
C LEU A 1071 -13.12 11.36 -19.17
N VAL A 1072 -13.24 12.68 -19.18
CA VAL A 1072 -12.14 13.64 -19.39
C VAL A 1072 -11.99 14.51 -18.13
N ALA A 1073 -10.89 14.33 -17.40
CA ALA A 1073 -10.55 15.10 -16.20
C ALA A 1073 -9.52 16.20 -16.53
N LEU A 1074 -9.95 17.46 -16.48
CA LEU A 1074 -9.11 18.63 -16.67
C LEU A 1074 -8.53 19.09 -15.32
N LEU A 1075 -7.22 19.33 -15.26
CA LEU A 1075 -6.53 19.84 -14.07
C LEU A 1075 -6.06 21.27 -14.36
N ASP A 1076 -6.82 22.24 -13.84
CA ASP A 1076 -6.69 23.69 -14.04
C ASP A 1076 -6.41 24.09 -15.50
N THR A 1077 -7.13 23.49 -16.42
CA THR A 1077 -6.99 23.75 -17.86
C THR A 1077 -7.76 25.02 -18.24
N PRO A 1078 -7.09 26.08 -18.71
CA PRO A 1078 -7.76 27.23 -19.32
C PRO A 1078 -8.18 26.91 -20.76
N LEU A 1079 -9.07 27.74 -21.31
CA LEU A 1079 -9.35 27.71 -22.75
C LEU A 1079 -8.13 28.13 -23.58
N PRO A 1080 -8.02 27.64 -24.82
CA PRO A 1080 -6.94 28.00 -25.74
C PRO A 1080 -6.78 29.51 -25.95
N VAL A 1081 -7.90 30.21 -26.12
CA VAL A 1081 -7.94 31.67 -26.28
C VAL A 1081 -8.80 32.26 -25.18
N ARG A 1082 -8.17 32.99 -24.25
CA ARG A 1082 -8.88 33.65 -23.14
C ARG A 1082 -9.73 34.82 -23.65
N ARG A 1083 -10.89 35.03 -23.01
CA ARG A 1083 -11.80 36.14 -23.32
C ARG A 1083 -11.11 37.50 -23.11
N PRO A 1084 -11.13 38.42 -24.08
CA PRO A 1084 -10.49 39.73 -23.93
C PRO A 1084 -11.25 40.60 -22.93
N LEU A 1085 -10.52 41.29 -22.04
CA LEU A 1085 -11.11 42.29 -21.14
C LEU A 1085 -11.81 43.42 -21.92
N SER A 1086 -13.01 43.77 -21.47
CA SER A 1086 -13.76 44.90 -22.00
C SER A 1086 -13.01 46.23 -21.77
N ARG A 1087 -13.26 47.23 -22.62
CA ARG A 1087 -12.65 48.57 -22.45
C ARG A 1087 -13.05 49.21 -21.10
N GLN A 1088 -14.27 48.94 -20.63
CA GLN A 1088 -14.77 49.45 -19.35
C GLN A 1088 -14.03 48.82 -18.17
N ASP A 1089 -13.79 47.50 -18.21
CA ASP A 1089 -13.09 46.79 -17.13
C ASP A 1089 -11.61 47.15 -17.08
N ARG A 1090 -10.97 47.37 -18.23
CA ARG A 1090 -9.60 47.93 -18.28
C ARG A 1090 -9.51 49.29 -17.59
N MET A 1091 -10.52 50.15 -17.75
CA MET A 1091 -10.56 51.44 -17.05
C MET A 1091 -10.79 51.27 -15.54
N ARG A 1092 -11.62 50.30 -15.11
CA ARG A 1092 -11.81 49.99 -13.68
C ARG A 1092 -10.56 49.48 -13.01
N ILE A 1093 -9.79 48.59 -13.64
CA ILE A 1093 -8.49 48.10 -13.13
C ILE A 1093 -7.56 49.29 -12.86
N GLN A 1094 -7.48 50.23 -13.81
CA GLN A 1094 -6.66 51.44 -13.67
C GLN A 1094 -7.15 52.34 -12.52
N MET A 1095 -8.48 52.45 -12.33
CA MET A 1095 -9.06 53.21 -11.22
C MET A 1095 -8.80 52.56 -9.86
N GLN A 1096 -8.87 51.23 -9.77
CA GLN A 1096 -8.56 50.48 -8.55
C GLN A 1096 -7.07 50.54 -8.20
N GLU A 1097 -6.17 50.46 -9.19
CA GLU A 1097 -4.73 50.65 -8.99
C GLU A 1097 -4.38 52.09 -8.60
N LEU A 1098 -5.06 53.10 -9.16
CA LEU A 1098 -4.92 54.49 -8.72
C LEU A 1098 -5.34 54.68 -7.26
N LYS A 1099 -6.40 53.97 -6.83
CA LYS A 1099 -6.88 53.99 -5.44
C LYS A 1099 -5.91 53.30 -4.48
N SER A 1100 -5.26 52.20 -4.88
CA SER A 1100 -4.34 51.45 -4.01
C SER A 1100 -2.92 52.03 -3.98
N LYS A 1101 -2.42 52.59 -5.09
CA LYS A 1101 -1.04 53.10 -5.22
C LYS A 1101 -0.92 54.62 -5.13
N GLY A 1102 -2.04 55.32 -4.96
CA GLY A 1102 -2.09 56.77 -4.76
C GLY A 1102 -1.76 57.58 -6.03
N VAL A 1103 -1.65 58.90 -5.87
CA VAL A 1103 -1.51 59.90 -6.96
C VAL A 1103 -0.24 59.73 -7.81
N ALA A 1104 0.75 58.97 -7.34
CA ALA A 1104 1.99 58.67 -8.07
C ALA A 1104 1.83 57.54 -9.12
N TYR A 1105 0.71 56.81 -9.11
CA TYR A 1105 0.46 55.68 -10.01
C TYR A 1105 0.60 56.00 -11.51
N PRO A 1106 0.11 57.13 -12.05
CA PRO A 1106 0.25 57.46 -13.47
C PRO A 1106 1.72 57.58 -13.91
N LEU A 1107 2.59 58.07 -13.02
CA LEU A 1107 4.03 58.19 -13.27
C LEU A 1107 4.72 56.82 -13.25
N ILE A 1108 4.35 55.94 -12.31
CA ILE A 1108 4.84 54.55 -12.25
C ILE A 1108 4.35 53.75 -13.46
N TRP A 1109 3.09 53.91 -13.85
CA TRP A 1109 2.51 53.29 -15.04
C TRP A 1109 3.21 53.76 -16.32
N ALA A 1110 3.45 55.07 -16.47
CA ALA A 1110 4.18 55.62 -17.61
C ALA A 1110 5.64 55.12 -17.67
N LYS A 1111 6.34 55.06 -16.54
CA LYS A 1111 7.70 54.50 -16.44
C LYS A 1111 7.74 53.03 -16.83
N ASN A 1112 6.80 52.22 -16.33
CA ASN A 1112 6.71 50.78 -16.66
C ASN A 1112 6.30 50.57 -18.13
N ARG A 1113 5.45 51.44 -18.68
CA ARG A 1113 5.05 51.44 -20.10
C ARG A 1113 6.23 51.74 -21.02
N MET A 1114 7.06 52.73 -20.67
CA MET A 1114 8.30 53.05 -21.38
C MET A 1114 9.32 51.90 -21.28
N ALA A 1115 9.50 51.33 -20.09
CA ALA A 1115 10.39 50.17 -19.90
C ALA A 1115 9.94 48.96 -20.74
N TRP A 1116 8.63 48.68 -20.78
CA TRP A 1116 8.04 47.64 -21.60
C TRP A 1116 8.21 47.90 -23.11
N GLU A 1117 8.04 49.14 -23.59
CA GLU A 1117 8.30 49.48 -25.00
C GLU A 1117 9.79 49.37 -25.39
N ILE A 1118 10.70 49.69 -24.46
CA ILE A 1118 12.15 49.52 -24.65
C ILE A 1118 12.52 48.04 -24.71
N GLN A 1119 11.92 47.21 -23.84
CA GLN A 1119 12.15 45.77 -23.79
C GLN A 1119 11.57 45.05 -25.03
N LYS A 1120 10.43 45.52 -25.54
CA LYS A 1120 9.83 45.03 -26.79
C LYS A 1120 10.61 45.42 -28.06
N ARG A 1121 11.42 46.47 -28.02
CA ARG A 1121 12.23 46.98 -29.16
C ARG A 1121 13.69 46.53 -29.13
N ARG A 1122 14.15 45.82 -28.09
CA ARG A 1122 15.44 45.13 -28.11
C ARG A 1122 15.32 43.87 -28.97
N PRO A 1123 16.16 43.66 -29.99
CA PRO A 1123 16.34 42.33 -30.54
C PRO A 1123 16.80 41.42 -29.39
N ALA A 1124 16.35 40.17 -29.36
CA ALA A 1124 16.82 39.17 -28.40
C ALA A 1124 18.34 39.03 -28.56
N ALA A 1125 19.09 39.81 -27.77
CA ALA A 1125 20.52 39.66 -27.67
C ALA A 1125 20.73 38.33 -26.95
N ALA A 1126 21.34 37.38 -27.67
CA ALA A 1126 21.94 36.21 -27.09
C ALA A 1126 22.79 36.66 -25.90
N THR A 1127 22.39 36.23 -24.70
CA THR A 1127 23.20 36.33 -23.50
C THR A 1127 24.29 35.27 -23.61
N GLU A 1128 25.30 35.55 -24.43
CA GLU A 1128 26.57 34.83 -24.44
C GLU A 1128 27.25 35.09 -23.07
N GLY A 1129 27.05 34.17 -22.13
CA GLY A 1129 27.68 34.26 -20.81
C GLY A 1129 27.25 33.23 -19.75
N GLU A 1130 26.12 32.52 -19.93
CA GLU A 1130 25.60 31.60 -18.90
C GLU A 1130 25.10 30.24 -19.45
N ALA A 1131 25.66 29.75 -20.56
CA ALA A 1131 25.27 28.47 -21.15
C ALA A 1131 26.45 27.48 -21.21
N GLN A 1132 26.72 26.81 -20.11
CA GLN A 1132 27.44 25.52 -20.09
C GLN A 1132 26.66 24.55 -19.20
N GLY A 1133 25.70 23.89 -19.84
CA GLY A 1133 24.83 22.85 -19.32
C GLY A 1133 23.67 22.75 -20.29
N GLN A 1134 23.50 21.61 -20.96
CA GLN A 1134 22.38 21.36 -21.86
C GLN A 1134 21.07 21.55 -21.08
N GLN A 1135 20.50 22.77 -21.15
CA GLN A 1135 19.12 23.02 -20.76
C GLN A 1135 18.23 22.47 -21.87
N PHE A 1136 17.21 21.71 -21.45
CA PHE A 1136 16.20 21.12 -22.31
C PHE A 1136 15.52 22.16 -23.20
N HIS A 1137 14.89 21.67 -24.27
CA HIS A 1137 14.03 22.42 -25.19
C HIS A 1137 12.74 22.96 -24.52
N ASP A 1138 12.66 23.15 -23.20
CA ASP A 1138 11.44 23.59 -22.49
C ASP A 1138 10.89 24.89 -23.07
N ALA A 1139 11.76 25.87 -23.36
CA ALA A 1139 11.37 27.12 -23.99
C ALA A 1139 10.91 26.93 -25.45
N GLU A 1140 11.44 25.95 -26.16
CA GLU A 1140 11.04 25.64 -27.53
C GLU A 1140 9.73 24.84 -27.57
N ILE A 1141 9.53 23.91 -26.65
CA ILE A 1141 8.29 23.15 -26.41
C ILE A 1141 7.18 24.11 -25.99
N GLU A 1142 7.43 25.00 -25.01
CA GLU A 1142 6.49 26.03 -24.59
C GLU A 1142 6.13 26.93 -25.79
N ALA A 1143 7.12 27.39 -26.56
CA ALA A 1143 6.88 28.22 -27.73
C ALA A 1143 6.09 27.47 -28.82
N ALA A 1144 6.35 26.19 -29.05
CA ALA A 1144 5.60 25.36 -29.99
C ALA A 1144 4.16 25.13 -29.52
N PHE A 1145 3.98 24.82 -28.25
CA PHE A 1145 2.67 24.66 -27.62
C PHE A 1145 1.83 25.95 -27.71
N LEU A 1146 2.40 27.12 -27.39
CA LEU A 1146 1.70 28.40 -27.51
C LEU A 1146 1.28 28.71 -28.96
N ARG A 1147 2.09 28.34 -29.96
CA ARG A 1147 1.71 28.45 -31.39
C ARG A 1147 0.58 27.51 -31.77
N ALA A 1148 0.59 26.28 -31.24
CA ALA A 1148 -0.42 25.26 -31.49
C ALA A 1148 -1.78 25.65 -30.88
N VAL A 1149 -1.78 26.08 -29.61
CA VAL A 1149 -2.97 26.52 -28.87
C VAL A 1149 -3.64 27.73 -29.54
N ALA A 1150 -2.85 28.69 -30.05
CA ALA A 1150 -3.38 29.87 -30.72
C ALA A 1150 -4.17 29.58 -32.00
N GLN A 1151 -3.94 28.41 -32.61
CA GLN A 1151 -4.56 27.97 -33.87
C GLN A 1151 -5.61 26.89 -33.69
N TYR A 1152 -5.80 26.36 -32.48
CA TYR A 1152 -6.67 25.22 -32.21
C TYR A 1152 -8.17 25.58 -32.32
N PRO A 1153 -8.95 24.88 -33.17
CA PRO A 1153 -10.37 25.12 -33.34
C PRO A 1153 -11.20 24.38 -32.29
N MET A 1154 -11.72 25.12 -31.30
CA MET A 1154 -12.66 24.56 -30.31
C MET A 1154 -13.94 24.05 -30.97
N ARG A 1155 -14.39 22.86 -30.57
CA ARG A 1155 -15.65 22.20 -31.01
C ARG A 1155 -16.51 21.87 -29.79
N PRO A 1156 -17.85 21.94 -29.83
CA PRO A 1156 -18.70 21.52 -28.71
C PRO A 1156 -18.62 20.01 -28.46
N TRP A 1157 -18.76 19.57 -27.21
CA TRP A 1157 -18.74 18.15 -26.81
C TRP A 1157 -19.80 17.86 -25.75
N GLN A 1158 -20.45 16.69 -25.83
CA GLN A 1158 -21.51 16.24 -24.90
C GLN A 1158 -21.05 15.10 -23.98
N GLY A 1159 -19.75 14.85 -23.87
CA GLY A 1159 -19.22 13.82 -22.98
C GLY A 1159 -19.02 14.28 -21.54
N ASN A 1160 -18.60 13.33 -20.70
CA ASN A 1160 -18.39 13.55 -19.27
C ASN A 1160 -17.06 14.29 -19.01
N LEU A 1161 -17.13 15.63 -18.94
CA LEU A 1161 -16.00 16.49 -18.60
C LEU A 1161 -16.06 16.98 -17.16
N VAL A 1162 -14.95 16.82 -16.44
CA VAL A 1162 -14.79 17.31 -15.07
C VAL A 1162 -13.57 18.22 -14.98
N LEU A 1163 -13.75 19.40 -14.38
CA LEU A 1163 -12.67 20.37 -14.11
C LEU A 1163 -12.30 20.36 -12.63
N PHE A 1164 -11.05 20.08 -12.33
CA PHE A 1164 -10.42 20.33 -11.04
C PHE A 1164 -9.62 21.62 -11.14
N ARG A 1165 -9.71 22.53 -10.18
CA ARG A 1165 -9.02 23.83 -10.24
C ARG A 1165 -8.70 24.39 -8.85
N PRO A 1166 -7.74 25.32 -8.69
CA PRO A 1166 -7.51 25.98 -7.42
C PRO A 1166 -8.66 26.93 -7.02
N PRO A 1167 -8.73 27.38 -5.74
CA PRO A 1167 -9.71 28.36 -5.32
C PRO A 1167 -9.49 29.69 -6.05
N LEU A 1168 -10.57 30.38 -6.39
CA LEU A 1168 -10.47 31.60 -7.20
C LEU A 1168 -9.80 32.75 -6.46
N GLN A 1169 -8.72 33.26 -7.04
CA GLN A 1169 -8.04 34.47 -6.56
C GLN A 1169 -8.24 35.63 -7.53
N GLY A 1170 -9.18 36.53 -7.20
CA GLY A 1170 -9.38 37.78 -7.93
C GLY A 1170 -8.50 38.90 -7.39
N LYS A 1171 -7.66 39.52 -8.21
CA LYS A 1171 -6.91 40.73 -7.83
C LYS A 1171 -7.79 41.97 -7.92
N TRP A 1172 -8.64 42.04 -8.93
CA TRP A 1172 -9.53 43.17 -9.17
C TRP A 1172 -10.98 42.71 -9.32
N ASP A 1173 -11.89 43.35 -8.60
CA ASP A 1173 -13.33 43.08 -8.64
C ASP A 1173 -14.02 43.98 -9.68
N MET A 1174 -14.62 43.38 -10.70
CA MET A 1174 -15.35 44.09 -11.77
C MET A 1174 -16.86 44.17 -11.50
N GLY A 1175 -17.34 43.82 -10.30
CA GLY A 1175 -18.75 43.81 -9.94
C GLY A 1175 -19.54 42.68 -10.59
N ASP A 1176 -20.70 42.34 -10.00
CA ASP A 1176 -21.56 41.22 -10.41
C ASP A 1176 -20.86 39.85 -10.33
N GLY A 1177 -19.91 39.68 -9.39
CA GLY A 1177 -19.14 38.45 -9.23
C GLY A 1177 -18.05 38.23 -10.29
N ARG A 1178 -17.79 39.21 -11.17
CA ARG A 1178 -16.73 39.12 -12.18
C ARG A 1178 -15.38 39.52 -11.59
N LEU A 1179 -14.47 38.57 -11.48
CA LEU A 1179 -13.12 38.78 -10.97
C LEU A 1179 -12.10 38.81 -12.12
N VAL A 1180 -11.04 39.59 -11.94
CA VAL A 1180 -9.88 39.63 -12.83
C VAL A 1180 -8.62 39.32 -12.02
N ASP A 1181 -7.82 38.37 -12.51
CA ASP A 1181 -6.56 37.96 -11.88
C ASP A 1181 -5.43 38.98 -12.10
N ALA A 1182 -4.22 38.70 -11.60
CA ALA A 1182 -3.06 39.56 -11.78
C ALA A 1182 -2.60 39.71 -13.24
N ASP A 1183 -2.87 38.69 -14.07
CA ASP A 1183 -2.53 38.63 -15.50
C ASP A 1183 -3.53 39.35 -16.40
N ARG A 1184 -4.54 39.98 -15.79
CA ARG A 1184 -5.59 40.72 -16.48
C ARG A 1184 -6.47 39.79 -17.35
N ALA A 1185 -6.72 38.57 -16.88
CA ALA A 1185 -7.71 37.67 -17.43
C ALA A 1185 -8.94 37.58 -16.52
N TYR A 1186 -10.12 37.37 -17.11
CA TYR A 1186 -11.32 37.07 -16.33
C TYR A 1186 -11.17 35.71 -15.65
N VAL A 1187 -11.67 35.63 -14.43
CA VAL A 1187 -11.64 34.45 -13.58
C VAL A 1187 -13.06 33.90 -13.48
N PHE A 1188 -13.30 32.75 -14.12
CA PHE A 1188 -14.61 32.09 -14.17
C PHE A 1188 -14.65 30.84 -13.30
N HIS A 1189 -15.83 30.47 -12.81
CA HIS A 1189 -16.02 29.26 -11.99
C HIS A 1189 -15.58 27.98 -12.72
N ASP A 1190 -15.80 27.92 -14.02
CA ASP A 1190 -15.61 26.76 -14.89
C ASP A 1190 -14.48 26.98 -15.91
N ASN A 1191 -13.60 27.96 -15.68
CA ASN A 1191 -12.60 28.41 -16.66
C ASN A 1191 -13.20 28.72 -18.05
N ASP A 1192 -14.49 29.11 -18.11
CA ASP A 1192 -15.25 29.42 -19.33
C ASP A 1192 -15.51 28.18 -20.22
N TRP A 1193 -15.40 26.95 -19.69
CA TRP A 1193 -15.66 25.72 -20.44
C TRP A 1193 -17.13 25.47 -20.77
N ARG A 1194 -18.10 26.02 -20.02
CA ARG A 1194 -19.54 25.75 -20.25
C ARG A 1194 -20.10 26.15 -21.61
N GLN A 1195 -19.42 27.05 -22.33
CA GLN A 1195 -19.80 27.39 -23.72
C GLN A 1195 -19.54 26.25 -24.70
N TRP A 1196 -18.64 25.33 -24.39
CA TRP A 1196 -18.27 24.19 -25.24
C TRP A 1196 -18.81 22.86 -24.71
N VAL A 1197 -18.89 22.74 -23.39
CA VAL A 1197 -19.42 21.55 -22.70
C VAL A 1197 -20.43 22.01 -21.64
N PRO A 1198 -21.75 21.94 -21.93
CA PRO A 1198 -22.77 22.51 -21.04
C PRO A 1198 -22.75 21.98 -19.60
N ASP A 1199 -22.43 20.69 -19.43
CA ASP A 1199 -22.55 19.96 -18.16
C ASP A 1199 -21.21 19.76 -17.41
N VAL A 1200 -20.26 20.70 -17.53
CA VAL A 1200 -18.99 20.63 -16.79
C VAL A 1200 -19.22 20.65 -15.27
N ALA A 1201 -18.82 19.56 -14.62
CA ALA A 1201 -18.69 19.51 -13.17
C ALA A 1201 -17.36 20.16 -12.75
N VAL A 1202 -17.39 21.00 -11.71
CA VAL A 1202 -16.21 21.71 -11.22
C VAL A 1202 -15.95 21.34 -9.77
N PHE A 1203 -14.70 21.04 -9.44
CA PHE A 1203 -14.23 20.74 -8.10
C PHE A 1203 -13.03 21.64 -7.74
N GLU A 1204 -13.12 22.37 -6.62
CA GLU A 1204 -12.01 23.21 -6.14
C GLU A 1204 -10.99 22.41 -5.32
N VAL A 1205 -9.72 22.42 -5.68
CA VAL A 1205 -8.62 21.75 -4.98
C VAL A 1205 -7.76 22.80 -4.29
N PRO A 1206 -7.30 22.64 -3.04
CA PRO A 1206 -6.41 23.59 -2.40
C PRO A 1206 -5.11 23.84 -3.17
N GLY A 1207 -4.47 24.98 -2.89
CA GLY A 1207 -3.26 25.42 -3.57
C GLY A 1207 -3.52 26.40 -4.72
N ASP A 1208 -2.59 26.42 -5.66
CA ASP A 1208 -2.59 27.22 -6.89
C ASP A 1208 -2.36 26.32 -8.12
N HIS A 1209 -2.11 26.92 -9.29
CA HIS A 1209 -1.93 26.19 -10.55
C HIS A 1209 -0.89 25.07 -10.46
N ASP A 1210 0.23 25.32 -9.79
CA ASP A 1210 1.35 24.39 -9.70
C ASP A 1210 1.25 23.50 -8.47
N SER A 1211 0.89 24.06 -7.33
CA SER A 1211 0.87 23.34 -6.05
C SER A 1211 -0.34 22.44 -5.86
N MET A 1212 -1.41 22.55 -6.67
CA MET A 1212 -2.58 21.66 -6.56
C MET A 1212 -2.27 20.20 -6.95
N VAL A 1213 -1.23 19.96 -7.75
CA VAL A 1213 -0.74 18.63 -8.15
C VAL A 1213 0.45 18.15 -7.31
N LEU A 1214 0.85 18.93 -6.31
CA LEU A 1214 1.93 18.62 -5.38
C LEU A 1214 1.38 18.32 -3.98
N GLU A 1215 2.14 17.60 -3.16
CA GLU A 1215 1.78 17.37 -1.76
C GLU A 1215 1.80 18.69 -0.96
N PRO A 1216 0.89 18.88 0.02
CA PRO A 1216 -0.18 17.96 0.43
C PRO A 1216 -1.46 18.03 -0.43
N ASN A 1217 -1.60 19.04 -1.29
CA ASN A 1217 -2.87 19.35 -1.98
C ASN A 1217 -3.31 18.25 -2.97
N VAL A 1218 -2.35 17.56 -3.57
CA VAL A 1218 -2.59 16.46 -4.51
C VAL A 1218 -3.39 15.31 -3.90
N ARG A 1219 -3.39 15.14 -2.57
CA ARG A 1219 -4.26 14.17 -1.88
C ARG A 1219 -5.73 14.52 -1.99
N VAL A 1220 -6.06 15.81 -1.89
CA VAL A 1220 -7.43 16.29 -2.13
C VAL A 1220 -7.83 16.03 -3.58
N LEU A 1221 -6.94 16.35 -4.52
CA LEU A 1221 -7.16 16.08 -5.94
C LEU A 1221 -7.40 14.59 -6.19
N ALA A 1222 -6.51 13.72 -5.70
CA ALA A 1222 -6.58 12.28 -5.89
C ALA A 1222 -7.86 11.67 -5.29
N THR A 1223 -8.24 12.05 -4.05
CA THR A 1223 -9.48 11.60 -3.42
C THR A 1223 -10.72 11.98 -4.25
N ARG A 1224 -10.76 13.21 -4.78
CA ARG A 1224 -11.89 13.66 -5.61
C ARG A 1224 -11.87 12.98 -6.99
N MET A 1225 -10.70 12.82 -7.61
CA MET A 1225 -10.56 12.10 -8.88
C MET A 1225 -11.00 10.64 -8.76
N LYS A 1226 -10.60 9.91 -7.70
CA LYS A 1226 -11.04 8.54 -7.45
C LYS A 1226 -12.56 8.41 -7.40
N LYS A 1227 -13.26 9.37 -6.77
CA LYS A 1227 -14.73 9.41 -6.72
C LYS A 1227 -15.34 9.60 -8.11
N VAL A 1228 -14.79 10.51 -8.90
CA VAL A 1228 -15.26 10.81 -10.28
C VAL A 1228 -15.01 9.62 -11.22
N ILE A 1229 -13.83 9.00 -11.15
CA ILE A 1229 -13.48 7.82 -11.94
C ILE A 1229 -14.43 6.65 -11.61
N SER A 1230 -14.63 6.36 -10.33
CA SER A 1230 -15.53 5.26 -9.90
C SER A 1230 -16.98 5.48 -10.37
N ALA A 1231 -17.45 6.73 -10.34
CA ALA A 1231 -18.78 7.08 -10.84
C ALA A 1231 -18.88 6.90 -12.37
N ALA A 1232 -17.84 7.26 -13.13
CA ALA A 1232 -17.80 7.07 -14.58
C ALA A 1232 -17.81 5.57 -14.96
N GLU A 1233 -17.04 4.75 -14.23
CA GLU A 1233 -17.01 3.30 -14.45
C GLU A 1233 -18.35 2.63 -14.15
N THR A 1234 -19.03 3.04 -13.07
CA THR A 1234 -20.36 2.51 -12.70
C THR A 1234 -21.42 2.83 -13.77
N LYS A 1235 -21.44 4.08 -14.28
CA LYS A 1235 -22.36 4.48 -15.36
C LYS A 1235 -22.13 3.67 -16.63
N THR A 1236 -20.87 3.43 -16.97
CA THR A 1236 -20.52 2.68 -18.18
C THR A 1236 -20.88 1.20 -18.05
N ALA A 1237 -20.84 0.61 -16.85
CA ALA A 1237 -21.25 -0.78 -16.61
C ALA A 1237 -22.78 -1.00 -16.70
N GLN A 1238 -23.59 0.05 -16.52
CA GLN A 1238 -25.05 -0.02 -16.59
C GLN A 1238 -25.60 0.09 -18.03
N HIS A 1239 -24.87 0.76 -18.93
CA HIS A 1239 -25.28 0.96 -20.32
C HIS A 1239 -25.17 -0.24 -21.30
N PRO A 1240 -24.27 -1.24 -21.17
CA PRO A 1240 -24.20 -2.34 -22.15
C PRO A 1240 -25.46 -3.22 -22.19
N HIS A 1241 -26.33 -3.15 -21.18
CA HIS A 1241 -27.59 -3.92 -21.16
C HIS A 1241 -28.77 -3.22 -21.85
N GLN A 1242 -28.68 -1.94 -22.23
CA GLN A 1242 -29.76 -1.24 -22.94
C GLN A 1242 -29.64 -1.36 -24.46
N GLU A 1243 -28.44 -1.41 -25.03
CA GLU A 1243 -28.25 -1.57 -26.49
C GLU A 1243 -28.50 -3.01 -26.98
N ALA A 1244 -28.56 -4.01 -26.07
CA ALA A 1244 -28.99 -5.36 -26.42
C ALA A 1244 -30.52 -5.55 -26.37
N ALA A 1245 -31.26 -4.52 -25.94
CA ALA A 1245 -32.72 -4.55 -25.78
C ALA A 1245 -33.47 -3.57 -26.72
N GLU A 1246 -32.74 -2.80 -27.54
CA GLU A 1246 -33.25 -2.06 -28.71
C GLU A 1246 -32.74 -2.70 -30.00
#